data_AF-A0A938II22-F1
#
_entry.id   AF-A0A938II22-F1
#
_cell.length_a   1.000
_cell.length_b   1.000
_cell.length_c   1.000
_cell.angle_alpha   90.00
_cell.angle_beta   90.00
_cell.angle_gamma   90.00
#
_symmetry.space_group_name_H-M   'P 1'
#
loop_
_entity.id
_entity.type
_entity.pdbx_description
1 polymer ?
#
loop_
_entity_poly.entity_id
_entity_poly.type
_entity_poly.pdbx_seq_one_letter_code
_entity_poly.pdbx_strand_id
1 'polypeptide(L)'
;MRCEALSAGATWIAIVVAWAAAPAPSTLFAAGGPPESQLTVDRIFRAKEFETESIPAIHWSKRTSTYFTLEKPAEGEGRDLVRNDPATGSKETVVPASAFAPKDAKGPLPLDGFEFSADEARLLVFTNSQRVWRRNTRGDYWLLDVSSRELRKLGGDAEPSTLRFAKFSPDATRVAFVRDNNLYVQDLESLRITPLTTDGSKTRINGTSDWVNEEELDLRDCFRWSPDGHWILYWQFDTTGVSEFHLVNNVVSGSPRIQSFAYPKVGETNSATRLGVIAATGGETRWIEPPGDPREHYLPHAEWTRDGSRILVEQFNRPQTELRVWLVDPRGGEPRAVATETDAAWLENENPVRRLDGADDLLWLSERSGWRHAYRVPIDGSPVLPITQGAWDVIDVEFIDAAGGWVYYHASPGDATRQYLYRSPWSGGASERVTPSDQAGWHEYDIAPDGRWAVHTWSTFTTPPIVEIVCLKDHSVVRVRSDNAALRSKIAALERPEIEFFKVDVAGMALDGWCIRPSTIDASSRLPLVMHVYGEPHGQTVRDAWPGPRGLWHWMLAQQGYVVASVDNRGTQAPRGREWRKSVHRRIGILAPEDQAEAVRALLGRWPFVDPTRVGVWGWSGGGSMSLNGLFRFPDRYRTAIAIAPVPDQRLYDTIYQERYMGLPTDNADAYRDGSPITHAHRLRGNLLLIHGTGDDNCHYQGTERLIDALIAKGKPFTVLPYPNRTHAVSEGENTVPHLWNTMTRYLRDNLQSPHAPAPEPESPDSPSGPVERETRVVSGWTVHINKTLLTTRGTETERAVELLKTMLDEIARVVPDNAVAELRKVPLYFNPEYPGQGPRAEYHPGADWLRDNGRDPTMVKSVEFSNIGIFEAETARMPNFALHELAHAYHDLVLAGGFANADIQAAFTLAKESGLYDNVERRFGNGAPSVFEKSYAMTNPQEYFAETTESFFSRNDFFPFTRDELKRHDSGMFDLLGKLWSHR
;
A
#
# COMPACT_ATOMS: atom_id res chain seq x y z
N MET A 1 -65.70 23.40 28.72
CA MET A 1 -66.73 22.35 29.02
C MET A 1 -65.93 21.13 29.46
N ARG A 2 -66.12 20.63 30.70
CA ARG A 2 -67.02 19.50 31.06
C ARG A 2 -66.67 18.21 30.31
N CYS A 3 -66.44 17.02 30.89
CA CYS A 3 -66.49 16.49 32.28
C CYS A 3 -65.52 15.27 32.40
N GLU A 4 -65.28 14.54 33.50
CA GLU A 4 -65.09 14.71 34.98
C GLU A 4 -65.23 13.27 35.60
N ALA A 5 -64.53 12.77 36.65
CA ALA A 5 -63.41 13.20 37.52
C ALA A 5 -63.01 12.01 38.48
N LEU A 6 -62.39 12.30 39.66
CA LEU A 6 -62.19 11.44 40.87
C LEU A 6 -61.05 10.40 40.84
N SER A 7 -60.32 10.09 41.94
CA SER A 7 -60.25 10.61 43.34
C SER A 7 -58.81 10.47 43.87
N ALA A 8 -58.17 11.45 44.53
CA ALA A 8 -58.26 11.79 45.97
C ALA A 8 -58.03 10.60 46.94
N GLY A 9 -57.15 10.65 47.95
CA GLY A 9 -56.25 11.74 48.40
C GLY A 9 -55.31 11.33 49.57
N ALA A 10 -54.56 12.29 50.14
CA ALA A 10 -53.64 12.12 51.31
C ALA A 10 -54.33 12.61 52.64
N THR A 11 -53.78 12.60 53.87
CA THR A 11 -52.47 13.12 54.34
C THR A 11 -52.19 12.79 55.84
N TRP A 12 -51.12 12.02 56.16
CA TRP A 12 -50.29 12.03 57.41
C TRP A 12 -50.99 11.74 58.79
N ILE A 13 -50.34 11.48 59.96
CA ILE A 13 -49.17 12.07 60.67
C ILE A 13 -48.45 11.09 61.66
N ALA A 14 -47.10 11.04 61.61
CA ALA A 14 -46.08 10.86 62.69
C ALA A 14 -45.94 9.56 63.55
N ILE A 15 -44.80 9.22 64.20
CA ILE A 15 -43.33 9.54 64.15
C ILE A 15 -42.58 8.44 64.97
N VAL A 16 -41.31 8.08 64.65
CA VAL A 16 -40.11 8.00 65.55
C VAL A 16 -38.88 7.41 64.82
N VAL A 17 -37.81 8.21 64.83
CA VAL A 17 -36.37 8.06 64.53
C VAL A 17 -35.72 6.65 64.46
N ALA A 18 -34.84 6.47 63.46
CA ALA A 18 -33.59 5.68 63.52
C ALA A 18 -32.46 6.40 62.73
N TRP A 19 -31.18 6.07 62.98
CA TRP A 19 -30.01 6.78 62.43
C TRP A 19 -29.54 6.28 61.05
N ALA A 20 -28.73 7.10 60.36
CA ALA A 20 -28.25 6.86 59.00
C ALA A 20 -26.80 6.34 58.93
N ALA A 21 -26.54 5.52 57.92
CA ALA A 21 -25.20 5.23 57.37
C ALA A 21 -25.33 5.17 55.84
N ALA A 22 -24.36 5.73 55.11
CA ALA A 22 -24.44 5.86 53.65
C ALA A 22 -23.76 4.70 52.91
N PRO A 23 -24.35 4.16 51.83
CA PRO A 23 -23.64 3.30 50.89
C PRO A 23 -22.73 4.15 49.97
N ALA A 24 -21.53 3.66 49.69
CA ALA A 24 -20.63 4.27 48.71
C ALA A 24 -21.07 3.94 47.27
N PRO A 25 -20.85 4.83 46.29
CA PRO A 25 -21.11 4.52 44.88
C PRO A 25 -20.09 3.50 44.35
N SER A 26 -20.56 2.33 43.94
CA SER A 26 -19.74 1.29 43.32
C SER A 26 -19.44 1.64 41.86
N THR A 27 -18.21 2.09 41.57
CA THR A 27 -17.72 2.32 40.21
C THR A 27 -17.44 1.01 39.49
N LEU A 28 -18.39 0.57 38.66
CA LEU A 28 -18.19 -0.51 37.70
C LEU A 28 -17.21 -0.05 36.61
N PHE A 29 -16.02 -0.65 36.58
CA PHE A 29 -15.10 -0.51 35.46
C PHE A 29 -15.64 -1.31 34.26
N ALA A 30 -16.11 -0.61 33.23
CA ALA A 30 -16.46 -1.24 31.97
C ALA A 30 -15.18 -1.54 31.17
N ALA A 31 -14.87 -2.81 30.95
CA ALA A 31 -13.83 -3.27 30.03
C ALA A 31 -14.33 -3.17 28.57
N GLY A 32 -14.67 -1.96 28.14
CA GLY A 32 -14.92 -1.65 26.73
C GLY A 32 -13.60 -1.40 25.99
N GLY A 33 -13.56 -1.71 24.70
CA GLY A 33 -12.55 -1.13 23.81
C GLY A 33 -12.71 0.40 23.71
N PRO A 34 -11.76 1.11 23.08
CA PRO A 34 -11.88 2.54 22.84
C PRO A 34 -13.23 2.87 22.17
N PRO A 35 -13.96 3.93 22.61
CA PRO A 35 -15.27 4.28 22.07
C PRO A 35 -15.29 4.39 20.54
N GLU A 36 -16.45 4.20 19.92
CA GLU A 36 -16.59 4.33 18.44
C GLU A 36 -16.15 5.71 17.91
N SER A 37 -16.19 6.74 18.75
CA SER A 37 -15.69 8.09 18.45
C SER A 37 -14.15 8.22 18.42
N GLN A 38 -13.41 7.22 18.89
CA GLN A 38 -11.96 7.24 19.05
C GLN A 38 -11.27 6.33 18.01
N LEU A 39 -10.22 6.85 17.39
CA LEU A 39 -9.42 6.15 16.39
C LEU A 39 -8.39 5.22 17.05
N THR A 40 -8.01 4.15 16.34
CA THR A 40 -6.83 3.33 16.67
C THR A 40 -6.06 2.96 15.40
N VAL A 41 -4.80 2.54 15.55
CA VAL A 41 -3.99 2.03 14.44
C VAL A 41 -4.67 0.85 13.75
N ASP A 42 -5.29 -0.06 14.50
CA ASP A 42 -5.96 -1.22 13.90
C ASP A 42 -7.23 -0.82 13.16
N ARG A 43 -8.05 0.10 13.69
CA ARG A 43 -9.22 0.64 12.96
C ARG A 43 -8.83 1.29 11.63
N ILE A 44 -7.73 2.05 11.62
CA ILE A 44 -7.24 2.77 10.44
C ILE A 44 -6.55 1.84 9.43
N PHE A 45 -5.63 0.98 9.88
CA PHE A 45 -4.68 0.28 8.99
C PHE A 45 -4.85 -1.25 8.91
N ARG A 46 -5.49 -1.90 9.91
CA ARG A 46 -5.74 -3.35 9.89
C ARG A 46 -7.14 -3.65 9.39
N ALA A 47 -8.15 -3.12 10.06
CA ALA A 47 -9.56 -3.24 9.72
C ALA A 47 -9.99 -2.30 8.57
N LYS A 48 -9.13 -1.34 8.19
CA LYS A 48 -9.31 -0.46 7.02
C LYS A 48 -10.65 0.29 7.06
N GLU A 49 -11.17 0.61 8.24
CA GLU A 49 -12.53 1.12 8.41
C GLU A 49 -12.79 2.43 7.66
N PHE A 50 -11.73 3.20 7.42
CA PHE A 50 -11.78 4.55 6.86
C PHE A 50 -11.18 4.64 5.45
N GLU A 51 -11.08 3.52 4.72
CA GLU A 51 -10.75 3.57 3.29
C GLU A 51 -11.86 4.26 2.48
N THR A 52 -11.45 4.99 1.44
CA THR A 52 -12.36 5.63 0.48
C THR A 52 -12.98 4.59 -0.45
N GLU A 53 -14.20 4.84 -0.91
CA GLU A 53 -14.89 3.97 -1.86
C GLU A 53 -14.07 3.76 -3.15
N SER A 54 -13.86 2.49 -3.51
CA SER A 54 -13.09 2.10 -4.70
C SER A 54 -13.97 2.17 -5.96
N ILE A 55 -13.85 3.25 -6.72
CA ILE A 55 -14.54 3.45 -7.99
C ILE A 55 -13.78 2.72 -9.12
N PRO A 56 -14.44 1.96 -10.02
CA PRO A 56 -13.79 1.41 -11.21
C PRO A 56 -13.17 2.51 -12.08
N ALA A 57 -11.92 2.29 -12.51
CA ALA A 57 -11.18 3.21 -13.37
C ALA A 57 -11.99 3.55 -14.64
N ILE A 58 -11.96 4.82 -15.01
CA ILE A 58 -12.65 5.36 -16.17
C ILE A 58 -11.65 5.44 -17.33
N HIS A 59 -12.06 4.92 -18.48
CA HIS A 59 -11.31 5.02 -19.73
C HIS A 59 -12.18 5.73 -20.76
N TRP A 60 -11.93 7.01 -21.03
CA TRP A 60 -12.69 7.77 -22.01
C TRP A 60 -12.59 7.15 -23.42
N SER A 61 -13.69 7.20 -24.16
CA SER A 61 -13.73 6.76 -25.56
C SER A 61 -12.89 7.69 -26.43
N LYS A 62 -12.08 7.11 -27.31
CA LYS A 62 -11.29 7.81 -28.34
C LYS A 62 -12.21 8.31 -29.49
N ARG A 63 -13.49 7.93 -29.50
CA ARG A 63 -14.42 8.09 -30.62
C ARG A 63 -15.75 8.78 -30.30
N THR A 64 -16.13 8.88 -29.02
CA THR A 64 -17.46 9.33 -28.58
C THR A 64 -17.38 10.02 -27.22
N SER A 65 -18.39 10.83 -26.87
CA SER A 65 -18.55 11.40 -25.52
C SER A 65 -18.90 10.37 -24.42
N THR A 66 -18.45 9.11 -24.52
CA THR A 66 -18.72 8.01 -23.57
C THR A 66 -17.44 7.51 -22.91
N TYR A 67 -17.55 6.67 -21.88
CA TYR A 67 -16.41 6.05 -21.23
C TYR A 67 -16.63 4.56 -20.95
N PHE A 68 -15.53 3.83 -20.78
CA PHE A 68 -15.54 2.42 -20.44
C PHE A 68 -15.12 2.21 -18.97
N THR A 69 -15.70 1.19 -18.33
CA THR A 69 -15.34 0.70 -17.00
C THR A 69 -15.25 -0.83 -17.01
N LEU A 70 -14.44 -1.41 -16.13
CA LEU A 70 -14.46 -2.84 -15.82
C LEU A 70 -15.39 -3.08 -14.63
N GLU A 71 -16.54 -3.70 -14.87
CA GLU A 71 -17.59 -3.90 -13.86
C GLU A 71 -17.81 -5.39 -13.56
N LYS A 72 -18.42 -5.72 -12.42
CA LYS A 72 -18.77 -7.12 -12.11
C LYS A 72 -19.91 -7.55 -13.05
N PRO A 73 -19.82 -8.71 -13.73
CA PRO A 73 -20.92 -9.23 -14.55
C PRO A 73 -22.15 -9.53 -13.69
N ALA A 74 -23.33 -9.54 -14.33
CA ALA A 74 -24.59 -9.88 -13.66
C ALA A 74 -24.62 -11.35 -13.17
N GLU A 75 -24.02 -12.26 -13.93
CA GLU A 75 -23.86 -13.68 -13.60
C GLU A 75 -22.44 -14.14 -13.94
N GLY A 76 -21.87 -15.06 -13.16
CA GLY A 76 -20.52 -15.60 -13.37
C GLY A 76 -19.39 -14.80 -12.73
N GLU A 77 -18.16 -15.06 -13.19
CA GLU A 77 -16.91 -14.52 -12.66
C GLU A 77 -16.23 -13.52 -13.63
N GLY A 78 -15.17 -12.85 -13.18
CA GLY A 78 -14.38 -11.92 -14.01
C GLY A 78 -14.87 -10.46 -13.97
N ARG A 79 -14.81 -9.80 -15.13
CA ARG A 79 -15.26 -8.40 -15.35
C ARG A 79 -15.86 -8.24 -16.74
N ASP A 80 -17.00 -7.57 -16.83
CA ASP A 80 -17.53 -7.03 -18.08
C ASP A 80 -16.81 -5.72 -18.41
N LEU A 81 -16.50 -5.49 -19.69
CA LEU A 81 -16.13 -4.16 -20.19
C LEU A 81 -17.42 -3.44 -20.61
N VAL A 82 -17.78 -2.42 -19.83
CA VAL A 82 -19.06 -1.71 -19.95
C VAL A 82 -18.83 -0.29 -20.46
N ARG A 83 -19.47 0.07 -21.57
CA ARG A 83 -19.61 1.46 -22.02
C ARG A 83 -20.70 2.15 -21.21
N ASN A 84 -20.42 3.36 -20.76
CA ASN A 84 -21.30 4.21 -19.95
C ASN A 84 -21.49 5.55 -20.67
N ASP A 85 -22.74 6.00 -20.80
CA ASP A 85 -23.05 7.37 -21.20
C ASP A 85 -23.00 8.31 -19.97
N PRO A 86 -22.20 9.40 -19.98
CA PRO A 86 -22.14 10.39 -18.89
C PRO A 86 -23.49 11.01 -18.53
N ALA A 87 -24.26 11.41 -19.55
CA ALA A 87 -25.47 12.20 -19.41
C ALA A 87 -26.64 11.36 -18.89
N THR A 88 -26.94 10.25 -19.54
CA THR A 88 -28.06 9.38 -19.15
C THR A 88 -27.66 8.40 -18.05
N GLY A 89 -26.41 7.92 -18.04
CA GLY A 89 -25.99 6.78 -17.23
C GLY A 89 -26.39 5.43 -17.82
N SER A 90 -26.83 5.39 -19.08
CA SER A 90 -27.08 4.16 -19.81
C SER A 90 -25.80 3.33 -19.90
N LYS A 91 -25.93 2.02 -19.69
CA LYS A 91 -24.83 1.06 -19.72
C LYS A 91 -25.01 0.05 -20.84
N GLU A 92 -23.91 -0.32 -21.49
CA GLU A 92 -23.83 -1.32 -22.55
C GLU A 92 -22.63 -2.24 -22.27
N THR A 93 -22.85 -3.53 -22.02
CA THR A 93 -21.75 -4.51 -21.96
C THR A 93 -21.20 -4.73 -23.38
N VAL A 94 -20.06 -4.12 -23.68
CA VAL A 94 -19.41 -4.18 -25.00
C VAL A 94 -18.64 -5.50 -25.16
N VAL A 95 -17.91 -5.90 -24.12
CA VAL A 95 -17.25 -7.22 -24.05
C VAL A 95 -17.65 -7.89 -22.73
N PRO A 96 -18.39 -9.02 -22.76
CA PRO A 96 -18.78 -9.73 -21.54
C PRO A 96 -17.58 -10.47 -20.94
N ALA A 97 -17.60 -10.70 -19.63
CA ALA A 97 -16.52 -11.36 -18.90
C ALA A 97 -16.07 -12.69 -19.55
N SER A 98 -17.03 -13.49 -20.02
CA SER A 98 -16.79 -14.78 -20.69
C SER A 98 -15.99 -14.70 -21.99
N ALA A 99 -15.89 -13.53 -22.63
CA ALA A 99 -15.03 -13.34 -23.81
C ALA A 99 -13.54 -13.18 -23.45
N PHE A 100 -13.22 -12.85 -22.19
CA PHE A 100 -11.84 -12.84 -21.68
C PHE A 100 -11.36 -14.22 -21.20
N ALA A 101 -12.07 -15.31 -21.54
CA ALA A 101 -11.68 -16.69 -21.21
C ALA A 101 -10.96 -17.37 -22.40
N PRO A 102 -9.68 -17.78 -22.25
CA PRO A 102 -9.02 -18.67 -23.19
C PRO A 102 -9.74 -20.02 -23.30
N LYS A 103 -9.64 -20.68 -24.47
CA LYS A 103 -10.41 -21.89 -24.81
C LYS A 103 -10.24 -23.05 -23.81
N ASP A 104 -9.08 -23.14 -23.17
CA ASP A 104 -8.71 -24.20 -22.23
C ASP A 104 -8.68 -23.71 -20.76
N ALA A 105 -9.14 -22.48 -20.49
CA ALA A 105 -9.17 -21.90 -19.15
C ALA A 105 -10.47 -22.27 -18.39
N LYS A 106 -10.37 -22.31 -17.05
CA LYS A 106 -11.55 -22.57 -16.18
C LYS A 106 -12.52 -21.39 -16.05
N GLY A 107 -12.14 -20.22 -16.54
CA GLY A 107 -12.92 -18.98 -16.46
C GLY A 107 -12.18 -17.79 -17.10
N PRO A 108 -12.75 -16.57 -17.00
CA PRO A 108 -12.13 -15.35 -17.51
C PRO A 108 -10.77 -15.04 -16.87
N LEU A 109 -9.87 -14.42 -17.64
CA LEU A 109 -8.61 -13.91 -17.13
C LEU A 109 -8.84 -12.74 -16.15
N PRO A 110 -8.08 -12.67 -15.04
CA PRO A 110 -7.92 -11.43 -14.28
C PRO A 110 -7.30 -10.35 -15.16
N LEU A 111 -7.98 -9.21 -15.26
CA LEU A 111 -7.55 -8.07 -16.07
C LEU A 111 -6.74 -7.11 -15.19
N ASP A 112 -5.44 -6.98 -15.49
CA ASP A 112 -4.56 -5.98 -14.88
C ASP A 112 -4.68 -4.61 -15.60
N GLY A 113 -5.07 -4.62 -16.88
CA GLY A 113 -5.33 -3.42 -17.67
C GLY A 113 -5.72 -3.75 -19.12
N PHE A 114 -6.06 -2.73 -19.90
CA PHE A 114 -6.32 -2.87 -21.34
C PHE A 114 -6.03 -1.57 -22.09
N GLU A 115 -5.79 -1.67 -23.40
CA GLU A 115 -5.75 -0.55 -24.34
C GLU A 115 -6.64 -0.83 -25.56
N PHE A 116 -7.44 0.15 -25.99
CA PHE A 116 -8.16 0.10 -27.27
C PHE A 116 -7.26 0.50 -28.45
N SER A 117 -7.40 -0.19 -29.58
CA SER A 117 -7.01 0.31 -30.89
C SER A 117 -7.63 1.69 -31.18
N ALA A 118 -7.05 2.46 -32.11
CA ALA A 118 -7.52 3.82 -32.41
C ALA A 118 -8.98 3.88 -32.91
N ASP A 119 -9.48 2.78 -33.48
CA ASP A 119 -10.86 2.62 -33.95
C ASP A 119 -11.80 1.92 -32.93
N GLU A 120 -11.30 1.58 -31.74
CA GLU A 120 -12.01 0.81 -30.69
C GLU A 120 -12.49 -0.60 -31.10
N ALA A 121 -12.09 -1.13 -32.27
CA ALA A 121 -12.51 -2.46 -32.73
C ALA A 121 -11.76 -3.61 -32.05
N ARG A 122 -10.56 -3.34 -31.51
CA ARG A 122 -9.67 -4.32 -30.88
C ARG A 122 -9.17 -3.83 -29.52
N LEU A 123 -8.97 -4.78 -28.62
CA LEU A 123 -8.40 -4.59 -27.30
C LEU A 123 -7.06 -5.33 -27.19
N LEU A 124 -6.06 -4.65 -26.65
CA LEU A 124 -4.84 -5.23 -26.15
C LEU A 124 -4.97 -5.36 -24.64
N VAL A 125 -5.12 -6.58 -24.15
CA VAL A 125 -5.47 -6.90 -22.77
C VAL A 125 -4.21 -7.34 -22.02
N PHE A 126 -3.98 -6.77 -20.84
CA PHE A 126 -2.83 -7.03 -19.97
C PHE A 126 -3.27 -7.83 -18.74
N THR A 127 -2.54 -8.90 -18.44
CA THR A 127 -2.90 -9.92 -17.45
C THR A 127 -1.66 -10.52 -16.78
N ASN A 128 -1.83 -11.23 -15.67
CA ASN A 128 -0.74 -11.92 -14.95
C ASN A 128 0.45 -10.98 -14.68
N SER A 129 0.15 -9.75 -14.26
CA SER A 129 1.14 -8.69 -14.12
C SER A 129 2.09 -8.92 -12.94
N GLN A 130 3.35 -8.51 -13.10
CA GLN A 130 4.41 -8.70 -12.10
C GLN A 130 5.21 -7.41 -11.92
N ARG A 131 5.52 -7.07 -10.67
CA ARG A 131 6.36 -5.91 -10.30
C ARG A 131 7.76 -6.07 -10.91
N VAL A 132 8.33 -4.96 -11.38
CA VAL A 132 9.74 -4.87 -11.80
C VAL A 132 10.52 -4.10 -10.74
N TRP A 133 10.18 -2.83 -10.52
CA TRP A 133 10.70 -2.01 -9.42
C TRP A 133 9.57 -1.37 -8.61
N ARG A 134 8.79 -0.46 -9.22
CA ARG A 134 7.67 0.24 -8.56
C ARG A 134 6.30 -0.26 -8.99
N ARG A 135 6.12 -0.41 -10.31
CA ARG A 135 4.84 -0.76 -10.95
C ARG A 135 4.92 -2.16 -11.58
N ASN A 136 3.76 -2.75 -11.88
CA ASN A 136 3.66 -4.04 -12.57
C ASN A 136 3.79 -3.83 -14.09
N THR A 137 5.02 -3.64 -14.57
CA THR A 137 5.31 -3.27 -15.98
C THR A 137 5.60 -4.46 -16.90
N ARG A 138 5.52 -5.70 -16.39
CA ARG A 138 5.62 -6.92 -17.19
C ARG A 138 4.45 -7.86 -16.91
N GLY A 139 4.02 -8.65 -17.90
CA GLY A 139 2.83 -9.49 -17.82
C GLY A 139 2.63 -10.35 -19.07
N ASP A 140 1.46 -10.98 -19.18
CA ASP A 140 0.97 -11.66 -20.38
C ASP A 140 -0.02 -10.76 -21.12
N TYR A 141 0.17 -10.62 -22.44
CA TYR A 141 -0.70 -9.82 -23.31
C TYR A 141 -1.56 -10.69 -24.22
N TRP A 142 -2.78 -10.22 -24.49
CA TRP A 142 -3.76 -10.88 -25.34
C TRP A 142 -4.41 -9.87 -26.29
N LEU A 143 -4.70 -10.30 -27.51
CA LEU A 143 -5.58 -9.57 -28.44
C LEU A 143 -7.01 -10.07 -28.25
N LEU A 144 -7.97 -9.15 -28.09
CA LEU A 144 -9.39 -9.45 -28.24
C LEU A 144 -10.00 -8.58 -29.35
N ASP A 145 -10.68 -9.23 -30.31
CA ASP A 145 -11.52 -8.52 -31.28
C ASP A 145 -12.92 -8.31 -30.69
N VAL A 146 -13.37 -7.06 -30.61
CA VAL A 146 -14.60 -6.68 -29.88
C VAL A 146 -15.85 -7.24 -30.56
N SER A 147 -15.83 -7.35 -31.90
CA SER A 147 -16.99 -7.76 -32.69
C SER A 147 -17.24 -9.26 -32.68
N SER A 148 -16.17 -10.05 -32.84
CA SER A 148 -16.20 -11.51 -32.89
C SER A 148 -16.00 -12.17 -31.53
N ARG A 149 -15.50 -11.40 -30.55
CA ARG A 149 -15.13 -11.86 -29.20
C ARG A 149 -14.02 -12.92 -29.21
N GLU A 150 -13.21 -12.97 -30.27
CA GLU A 150 -12.08 -13.89 -30.34
C GLU A 150 -10.89 -13.36 -29.52
N LEU A 151 -10.45 -14.14 -28.54
CA LEU A 151 -9.27 -13.89 -27.70
C LEU A 151 -8.07 -14.72 -28.20
N ARG A 152 -6.91 -14.09 -28.41
CA ARG A 152 -5.64 -14.72 -28.84
C ARG A 152 -4.48 -14.29 -27.93
N LYS A 153 -3.60 -15.20 -27.50
CA LYS A 153 -2.38 -14.82 -26.75
C LYS A 153 -1.35 -14.18 -27.69
N LEU A 154 -0.66 -13.14 -27.22
CA LEU A 154 0.47 -12.51 -27.91
C LEU A 154 1.81 -12.93 -27.29
N GLY A 155 2.91 -12.62 -27.98
CA GLY A 155 4.27 -13.00 -27.58
C GLY A 155 4.67 -14.45 -27.88
N GLY A 156 3.76 -15.28 -28.41
CA GLY A 156 4.04 -16.61 -28.93
C GLY A 156 4.47 -17.59 -27.85
N ASP A 157 5.74 -18.00 -27.88
CA ASP A 157 6.38 -18.92 -26.94
C ASP A 157 6.95 -18.23 -25.68
N ALA A 158 6.69 -16.93 -25.51
CA ALA A 158 7.14 -16.18 -24.34
C ALA A 158 6.68 -16.81 -23.02
N GLU A 159 7.64 -17.03 -22.12
CA GLU A 159 7.40 -17.45 -20.74
C GLU A 159 6.43 -16.48 -20.03
N PRO A 160 5.58 -16.96 -19.10
CA PRO A 160 4.59 -16.14 -18.43
C PRO A 160 5.18 -14.87 -17.78
N SER A 161 4.42 -13.78 -17.83
CA SER A 161 4.80 -12.48 -17.27
C SER A 161 6.11 -11.84 -17.79
N THR A 162 6.62 -12.21 -18.97
CA THR A 162 7.89 -11.65 -19.50
C THR A 162 7.74 -10.41 -20.39
N LEU A 163 6.59 -10.23 -21.04
CA LEU A 163 6.36 -9.16 -22.02
C LEU A 163 6.15 -7.80 -21.33
N ARG A 164 6.63 -6.71 -21.94
CA ARG A 164 6.45 -5.33 -21.43
C ARG A 164 6.01 -4.35 -22.51
N PHE A 165 5.26 -3.33 -22.09
CA PHE A 165 4.87 -2.15 -22.87
C PHE A 165 4.30 -2.46 -24.26
N ALA A 166 3.54 -3.56 -24.40
CA ALA A 166 2.99 -3.95 -25.69
C ALA A 166 2.00 -2.89 -26.18
N LYS A 167 2.08 -2.49 -27.45
CA LYS A 167 1.24 -1.45 -28.09
C LYS A 167 0.93 -1.78 -29.54
N PHE A 168 -0.30 -1.50 -29.96
CA PHE A 168 -0.73 -1.56 -31.36
C PHE A 168 0.10 -0.63 -32.26
N SER A 169 0.30 -1.05 -33.52
CA SER A 169 0.60 -0.12 -34.61
C SER A 169 -0.60 0.81 -34.89
N PRO A 170 -0.43 1.96 -35.55
CA PRO A 170 -1.52 2.93 -35.76
C PRO A 170 -2.72 2.38 -36.54
N ASP A 171 -2.47 1.41 -37.43
CA ASP A 171 -3.45 0.65 -38.22
C ASP A 171 -4.01 -0.59 -37.49
N ALA A 172 -3.55 -0.86 -36.27
CA ALA A 172 -3.84 -2.04 -35.46
C ALA A 172 -3.67 -3.39 -36.18
N THR A 173 -2.79 -3.47 -37.20
CA THR A 173 -2.42 -4.73 -37.88
C THR A 173 -1.34 -5.52 -37.13
N ARG A 174 -0.53 -4.83 -36.32
CA ARG A 174 0.62 -5.36 -35.59
C ARG A 174 0.61 -4.89 -34.13
N VAL A 175 1.36 -5.58 -33.28
CA VAL A 175 1.70 -5.13 -31.92
C VAL A 175 3.22 -5.19 -31.75
N ALA A 176 3.82 -4.13 -31.24
CA ALA A 176 5.21 -4.11 -30.82
C ALA A 176 5.29 -4.30 -29.29
N PHE A 177 6.32 -4.99 -28.81
CA PHE A 177 6.55 -5.22 -27.38
C PHE A 177 8.04 -5.39 -27.05
N VAL A 178 8.37 -5.28 -25.76
CA VAL A 178 9.71 -5.61 -25.23
C VAL A 178 9.66 -6.98 -24.53
N ARG A 179 10.67 -7.82 -24.79
CA ARG A 179 10.93 -9.10 -24.10
C ARG A 179 12.45 -9.26 -23.98
N ASP A 180 12.96 -9.68 -22.82
CA ASP A 180 14.40 -9.93 -22.59
C ASP A 180 15.34 -8.82 -23.11
N ASN A 181 15.03 -7.57 -22.73
CA ASN A 181 15.75 -6.35 -23.14
C ASN A 181 15.86 -6.15 -24.66
N ASN A 182 14.97 -6.77 -25.45
CA ASN A 182 14.89 -6.65 -26.90
C ASN A 182 13.49 -6.27 -27.38
N LEU A 183 13.44 -5.57 -28.52
CA LEU A 183 12.20 -5.17 -29.20
C LEU A 183 11.76 -6.20 -30.24
N TYR A 184 10.45 -6.43 -30.31
CA TYR A 184 9.80 -7.33 -31.24
C TYR A 184 8.54 -6.68 -31.84
N VAL A 185 8.19 -7.09 -33.06
CA VAL A 185 6.90 -6.80 -33.69
C VAL A 185 6.20 -8.13 -34.03
N GLN A 186 4.95 -8.28 -33.60
CA GLN A 186 4.08 -9.38 -33.97
C GLN A 186 2.99 -8.90 -34.93
N ASP A 187 2.84 -9.62 -36.04
CA ASP A 187 1.73 -9.48 -36.98
C ASP A 187 0.46 -10.17 -36.43
N LEU A 188 -0.70 -9.52 -36.47
CA LEU A 188 -1.92 -10.04 -35.79
C LEU A 188 -2.78 -10.99 -36.65
N GLU A 189 -2.51 -11.08 -37.95
CA GLU A 189 -3.20 -12.03 -38.85
C GLU A 189 -2.45 -13.37 -38.90
N SER A 190 -1.16 -13.33 -39.22
CA SER A 190 -0.29 -14.52 -39.31
C SER A 190 0.28 -14.97 -37.95
N LEU A 191 0.14 -14.15 -36.90
CA LEU A 191 0.76 -14.32 -35.57
C LEU A 191 2.31 -14.37 -35.58
N ARG A 192 2.95 -14.10 -36.72
CA ARG A 192 4.42 -14.13 -36.88
C ARG A 192 5.08 -13.03 -36.05
N ILE A 193 6.07 -13.41 -35.26
CA ILE A 193 6.94 -12.50 -34.51
C ILE A 193 8.22 -12.22 -35.30
N THR A 194 8.64 -10.96 -35.32
CA THR A 194 9.89 -10.47 -35.92
C THR A 194 10.70 -9.75 -34.84
N PRO A 195 11.92 -10.21 -34.49
CA PRO A 195 12.82 -9.46 -33.63
C PRO A 195 13.34 -8.22 -34.37
N LEU A 196 13.33 -7.07 -33.69
CA LEU A 196 13.94 -5.83 -34.19
C LEU A 196 15.35 -5.65 -33.64
N THR A 197 15.56 -5.96 -32.36
CA THR A 197 16.89 -6.00 -31.72
C THR A 197 17.22 -7.42 -31.27
N THR A 198 18.51 -7.73 -31.15
CA THR A 198 19.00 -9.04 -30.67
C THR A 198 20.21 -8.94 -29.73
N ASP A 199 20.64 -7.71 -29.38
CA ASP A 199 21.81 -7.43 -28.53
C ASP A 199 21.47 -7.19 -27.05
N GLY A 200 20.17 -7.18 -26.70
CA GLY A 200 19.68 -7.00 -25.33
C GLY A 200 20.27 -8.03 -24.38
N SER A 201 20.71 -7.56 -23.22
CA SER A 201 21.52 -8.31 -22.25
C SER A 201 21.43 -7.67 -20.86
N LYS A 202 22.25 -8.11 -19.89
CA LYS A 202 22.33 -7.47 -18.56
C LYS A 202 22.73 -5.98 -18.65
N THR A 203 23.56 -5.60 -19.63
CA THR A 203 24.05 -4.21 -19.76
C THR A 203 23.55 -3.47 -21.00
N ARG A 204 22.91 -4.14 -21.97
CA ARG A 204 22.21 -3.48 -23.09
C ARG A 204 20.71 -3.61 -22.91
N ILE A 205 20.01 -2.48 -22.85
CA ILE A 205 18.56 -2.43 -22.63
C ILE A 205 17.92 -1.71 -23.80
N ASN A 206 17.08 -2.40 -24.60
CA ASN A 206 16.36 -1.81 -25.72
C ASN A 206 14.86 -1.68 -25.39
N GLY A 207 14.26 -0.53 -25.71
CA GLY A 207 12.80 -0.33 -25.62
C GLY A 207 12.25 -0.14 -24.20
N THR A 208 13.09 -0.30 -23.18
CA THR A 208 12.86 0.03 -21.77
C THR A 208 14.19 0.49 -21.16
N SER A 209 14.23 0.75 -19.86
CA SER A 209 15.29 1.50 -19.17
C SER A 209 16.01 0.72 -18.06
N ASP A 210 17.04 1.36 -17.50
CA ASP A 210 17.66 0.96 -16.23
C ASP A 210 16.88 1.51 -15.02
N TRP A 211 17.36 1.22 -13.81
CA TRP A 211 16.68 1.61 -12.57
C TRP A 211 16.53 3.13 -12.43
N VAL A 212 17.57 3.90 -12.76
CA VAL A 212 17.64 5.34 -12.44
C VAL A 212 16.82 6.18 -13.42
N ASN A 213 16.78 5.81 -14.70
CA ASN A 213 15.90 6.46 -15.66
C ASN A 213 14.42 6.06 -15.43
N GLU A 214 14.14 4.85 -14.91
CA GLU A 214 12.78 4.47 -14.48
C GLU A 214 12.29 5.30 -13.27
N GLU A 215 13.14 5.60 -12.29
CA GLU A 215 12.78 6.42 -11.13
C GLU A 215 12.64 7.89 -11.55
N GLU A 216 13.77 8.51 -11.87
CA GLU A 216 13.94 9.97 -11.81
C GLU A 216 13.46 10.71 -13.05
N LEU A 217 13.06 9.99 -14.10
CA LEU A 217 12.51 10.54 -15.34
C LEU A 217 11.18 9.89 -15.76
N ASP A 218 10.59 9.04 -14.90
CA ASP A 218 9.45 8.14 -15.17
C ASP A 218 9.60 7.24 -16.44
N LEU A 219 10.80 7.20 -17.03
CA LEU A 219 11.08 6.73 -18.40
C LEU A 219 11.11 5.19 -18.44
N ARG A 220 9.94 4.57 -18.37
CA ARG A 220 9.77 3.09 -18.39
C ARG A 220 9.50 2.55 -19.79
N ASP A 221 8.54 3.16 -20.46
CA ASP A 221 8.19 2.87 -21.85
C ASP A 221 9.10 3.66 -22.79
N CYS A 222 10.07 2.98 -23.38
CA CYS A 222 11.10 3.60 -24.21
C CYS A 222 11.02 3.15 -25.68
N PHE A 223 9.81 3.03 -26.26
CA PHE A 223 9.63 2.99 -27.71
C PHE A 223 8.32 3.63 -28.21
N ARG A 224 8.31 4.14 -29.45
CA ARG A 224 7.17 4.80 -30.12
C ARG A 224 7.07 4.36 -31.58
N TRP A 225 5.88 3.92 -32.00
CA TRP A 225 5.55 3.72 -33.43
C TRP A 225 5.57 5.06 -34.17
N SER A 226 6.01 5.07 -35.44
CA SER A 226 5.75 6.17 -36.36
C SER A 226 4.25 6.24 -36.72
N PRO A 227 3.68 7.40 -37.09
CA PRO A 227 2.26 7.54 -37.42
C PRO A 227 1.79 6.68 -38.60
N ASP A 228 2.70 6.30 -39.50
CA ASP A 228 2.45 5.40 -40.63
C ASP A 228 2.66 3.90 -40.29
N GLY A 229 3.13 3.59 -39.06
CA GLY A 229 3.40 2.23 -38.62
C GLY A 229 4.57 1.53 -39.33
N HIS A 230 5.42 2.23 -40.08
CA HIS A 230 6.57 1.62 -40.74
C HIS A 230 7.83 1.54 -39.86
N TRP A 231 7.93 2.37 -38.82
CA TRP A 231 9.15 2.52 -38.01
C TRP A 231 8.86 2.47 -36.51
N ILE A 232 9.88 2.07 -35.75
CA ILE A 232 9.95 2.17 -34.30
C ILE A 232 11.09 3.12 -33.95
N LEU A 233 10.78 4.20 -33.23
CA LEU A 233 11.73 4.98 -32.45
C LEU A 233 11.89 4.29 -31.09
N TYR A 234 13.10 4.13 -30.59
CA TYR A 234 13.37 3.53 -29.28
C TYR A 234 14.62 4.07 -28.61
N TRP A 235 14.74 3.87 -27.30
CA TRP A 235 15.95 4.15 -26.55
C TRP A 235 16.76 2.86 -26.37
N GLN A 236 18.08 2.97 -26.46
CA GLN A 236 19.02 1.99 -25.93
C GLN A 236 19.84 2.59 -24.79
N PHE A 237 19.92 1.87 -23.68
CA PHE A 237 20.82 2.16 -22.57
C PHE A 237 21.98 1.14 -22.56
N ASP A 238 23.21 1.61 -22.43
CA ASP A 238 24.39 0.78 -22.16
C ASP A 238 24.93 1.08 -20.75
N THR A 239 24.66 0.17 -19.82
CA THR A 239 25.06 0.24 -18.41
C THR A 239 26.46 -0.32 -18.15
N THR A 240 27.20 -0.69 -19.20
CA THR A 240 28.58 -1.19 -19.08
C THR A 240 29.46 -0.12 -18.43
N GLY A 241 30.14 -0.46 -17.32
CA GLY A 241 30.98 0.46 -16.55
C GLY A 241 30.25 1.28 -15.48
N VAL A 242 28.92 1.13 -15.36
CA VAL A 242 28.13 1.67 -14.24
C VAL A 242 28.31 0.78 -13.01
N SER A 243 28.32 1.36 -11.82
CA SER A 243 28.35 0.63 -10.55
C SER A 243 27.17 -0.34 -10.42
N GLU A 244 27.42 -1.57 -10.00
CA GLU A 244 26.36 -2.52 -9.64
C GLU A 244 26.06 -2.42 -8.14
N PHE A 245 24.79 -2.26 -7.79
CA PHE A 245 24.28 -2.36 -6.43
C PHE A 245 23.64 -3.73 -6.18
N HIS A 246 23.63 -4.17 -4.92
CA HIS A 246 23.17 -5.49 -4.51
C HIS A 246 22.18 -5.39 -3.33
N LEU A 247 20.95 -5.86 -3.52
CA LEU A 247 19.95 -6.06 -2.48
C LEU A 247 19.98 -7.51 -2.00
N VAL A 248 19.90 -7.73 -0.68
CA VAL A 248 20.02 -9.07 -0.08
C VAL A 248 18.72 -9.47 0.62
N ASN A 249 17.99 -10.39 -0.02
CA ASN A 249 16.78 -10.97 0.53
C ASN A 249 17.14 -12.14 1.48
N ASN A 250 17.05 -11.89 2.78
CA ASN A 250 17.36 -12.85 3.84
C ASN A 250 16.14 -13.64 4.37
N VAL A 251 14.94 -13.49 3.79
CA VAL A 251 13.68 -14.12 4.28
C VAL A 251 13.09 -15.17 3.34
N VAL A 252 13.86 -15.60 2.35
CA VAL A 252 13.52 -16.74 1.47
C VAL A 252 14.04 -18.05 2.04
N SER A 253 13.40 -19.16 1.70
CA SER A 253 13.87 -20.49 2.08
C SER A 253 15.20 -20.84 1.39
N GLY A 254 16.12 -21.44 2.15
CA GLY A 254 17.46 -21.79 1.68
C GLY A 254 18.50 -20.71 1.98
N SER A 255 19.31 -20.36 0.99
CA SER A 255 20.32 -19.28 1.09
C SER A 255 19.72 -17.92 0.70
N PRO A 256 20.25 -16.80 1.24
CA PRO A 256 19.83 -15.46 0.83
C PRO A 256 19.90 -15.25 -0.68
N ARG A 257 18.90 -14.58 -1.26
CA ARG A 257 18.90 -14.22 -2.68
C ARG A 257 19.45 -12.81 -2.85
N ILE A 258 20.38 -12.66 -3.81
CA ILE A 258 20.94 -11.36 -4.17
C ILE A 258 20.28 -10.88 -5.47
N GLN A 259 19.62 -9.72 -5.43
CA GLN A 259 19.16 -8.99 -6.61
C GLN A 259 20.18 -7.90 -6.93
N SER A 260 20.62 -7.82 -8.19
CA SER A 260 21.72 -6.92 -8.60
C SER A 260 21.36 -6.11 -9.83
N PHE A 261 21.72 -4.84 -9.85
CA PHE A 261 21.36 -3.90 -10.92
C PHE A 261 22.33 -2.71 -10.98
N ALA A 262 22.41 -2.06 -12.15
CA ALA A 262 23.19 -0.84 -12.32
C ALA A 262 22.51 0.34 -11.58
N TYR A 263 23.28 1.03 -10.74
CA TYR A 263 22.86 2.23 -10.02
C TYR A 263 24.07 3.17 -9.89
N PRO A 264 24.13 4.27 -10.65
CA PRO A 264 25.18 5.27 -10.51
C PRO A 264 24.90 6.16 -9.30
N LYS A 265 25.84 6.25 -8.35
CA LYS A 265 25.78 7.26 -7.27
C LYS A 265 26.34 8.60 -7.75
N VAL A 266 26.06 9.68 -7.04
CA VAL A 266 26.57 11.02 -7.37
C VAL A 266 28.06 11.05 -7.68
N GLY A 267 28.42 11.66 -8.81
CA GLY A 267 29.79 11.71 -9.34
C GLY A 267 30.32 10.42 -9.97
N GLU A 268 29.55 9.32 -9.98
CA GLU A 268 29.91 8.08 -10.70
C GLU A 268 29.51 8.14 -12.19
N THR A 269 29.80 7.07 -12.92
CA THR A 269 29.54 6.93 -14.35
C THR A 269 28.08 6.57 -14.61
N ASN A 270 27.33 7.45 -15.28
CA ASN A 270 25.98 7.19 -15.77
C ASN A 270 25.94 6.13 -16.89
N SER A 271 24.77 5.52 -17.10
CA SER A 271 24.47 4.70 -18.29
C SER A 271 24.51 5.54 -19.57
N ALA A 272 25.10 5.01 -20.64
CA ALA A 272 25.11 5.69 -21.94
C ALA A 272 23.73 5.56 -22.60
N THR A 273 23.06 6.68 -22.86
CA THR A 273 21.67 6.74 -23.33
C THR A 273 21.61 7.28 -24.76
N ARG A 274 21.05 6.51 -25.70
CA ARG A 274 20.93 6.89 -27.11
C ARG A 274 19.58 6.50 -27.71
N LEU A 275 19.16 7.21 -28.76
CA LEU A 275 17.93 6.95 -29.49
C LEU A 275 18.23 6.26 -30.83
N GLY A 276 17.40 5.29 -31.20
CA GLY A 276 17.48 4.54 -32.44
C GLY A 276 16.15 4.53 -33.19
N VAL A 277 16.22 4.50 -34.52
CA VAL A 277 15.08 4.31 -35.43
C VAL A 277 15.33 3.03 -36.23
N ILE A 278 14.37 2.11 -36.22
CA ILE A 278 14.43 0.83 -36.94
C ILE A 278 13.12 0.56 -37.67
N ALA A 279 13.18 -0.09 -38.83
CA ALA A 279 11.98 -0.50 -39.55
C ALA A 279 11.21 -1.57 -38.76
N ALA A 280 9.89 -1.49 -38.73
CA ALA A 280 9.02 -2.46 -38.04
C ALA A 280 9.05 -3.88 -38.67
N THR A 281 9.72 -4.04 -39.81
CA THR A 281 10.03 -5.32 -40.46
C THR A 281 11.38 -5.92 -40.05
N GLY A 282 12.13 -5.26 -39.15
CA GLY A 282 13.53 -5.53 -38.88
C GLY A 282 14.47 -4.88 -39.90
N GLY A 283 15.75 -4.79 -39.55
CA GLY A 283 16.80 -4.16 -40.34
C GLY A 283 17.94 -3.64 -39.47
N GLU A 284 18.82 -2.82 -40.03
CA GLU A 284 19.79 -2.07 -39.22
C GLU A 284 19.10 -0.95 -38.44
N THR A 285 19.50 -0.72 -37.19
CA THR A 285 19.07 0.48 -36.45
C THR A 285 19.88 1.67 -36.94
N ARG A 286 19.17 2.74 -37.32
CA ARG A 286 19.76 4.07 -37.45
C ARG A 286 19.82 4.74 -36.09
N TRP A 287 21.01 5.13 -35.64
CA TRP A 287 21.14 5.93 -34.42
C TRP A 287 20.85 7.42 -34.68
N ILE A 288 20.31 8.07 -33.66
CA ILE A 288 20.17 9.52 -33.53
C ILE A 288 21.29 9.97 -32.61
N GLU A 289 22.06 10.96 -33.07
CA GLU A 289 23.25 11.46 -32.38
C GLU A 289 22.99 12.91 -31.90
N PRO A 290 22.33 13.11 -30.74
CA PRO A 290 22.27 14.43 -30.11
C PRO A 290 23.69 14.81 -29.61
N PRO A 291 24.05 16.10 -29.58
CA PRO A 291 25.42 16.50 -29.27
C PRO A 291 25.75 16.29 -27.79
N GLY A 292 26.85 15.60 -27.51
CA GLY A 292 27.40 15.38 -26.16
C GLY A 292 28.05 14.00 -26.01
N ASP A 293 28.48 13.68 -24.78
CA ASP A 293 28.72 12.29 -24.39
C ASP A 293 27.38 11.67 -23.95
N PRO A 294 26.96 10.50 -24.47
CA PRO A 294 25.74 9.80 -24.07
C PRO A 294 25.58 9.50 -22.57
N ARG A 295 26.62 9.65 -21.74
CA ARG A 295 26.58 9.51 -20.26
C ARG A 295 26.39 10.85 -19.54
N GLU A 296 26.72 11.96 -20.19
CA GLU A 296 26.71 13.31 -19.60
C GLU A 296 25.48 14.13 -20.02
N HIS A 297 24.46 13.46 -20.55
CA HIS A 297 23.13 14.02 -20.84
C HIS A 297 22.02 13.00 -20.58
N TYR A 298 20.79 13.48 -20.36
CA TYR A 298 19.60 12.64 -20.21
C TYR A 298 18.62 12.91 -21.36
N LEU A 299 17.91 11.87 -21.82
CA LEU A 299 16.92 11.94 -22.90
C LEU A 299 15.54 11.50 -22.38
N PRO A 300 14.85 12.27 -21.54
CA PRO A 300 13.60 11.82 -20.89
C PRO A 300 12.45 11.58 -21.87
N HIS A 301 12.41 12.32 -22.99
CA HIS A 301 11.27 12.29 -23.91
C HIS A 301 11.72 12.37 -25.37
N ALA A 302 11.11 11.53 -26.22
CA ALA A 302 11.24 11.57 -27.66
C ALA A 302 10.00 10.97 -28.34
N GLU A 303 9.56 11.58 -29.44
CA GLU A 303 8.34 11.21 -30.15
C GLU A 303 8.37 11.63 -31.64
N TRP A 304 7.52 11.04 -32.47
CA TRP A 304 7.37 11.41 -33.87
C TRP A 304 6.52 12.67 -34.04
N THR A 305 6.80 13.49 -35.05
CA THR A 305 5.84 14.51 -35.50
C THR A 305 4.58 13.86 -36.07
N ARG A 306 3.45 14.59 -36.06
CA ARG A 306 2.13 14.08 -36.47
C ARG A 306 2.07 13.61 -37.93
N ASP A 307 2.91 14.18 -38.79
CA ASP A 307 3.13 13.79 -40.20
C ASP A 307 4.15 12.65 -40.39
N GLY A 308 4.79 12.19 -39.30
CA GLY A 308 5.87 11.20 -39.30
C GLY A 308 7.19 11.68 -39.89
N SER A 309 7.32 12.94 -40.33
CA SER A 309 8.48 13.38 -41.12
C SER A 309 9.69 13.76 -40.28
N ARG A 310 9.53 13.97 -38.96
CA ARG A 310 10.61 14.26 -37.99
C ARG A 310 10.34 13.55 -36.66
N ILE A 311 11.34 13.62 -35.79
CA ILE A 311 11.29 13.19 -34.39
C ILE A 311 11.65 14.40 -33.52
N LEU A 312 10.87 14.65 -32.47
CA LEU A 312 11.27 15.54 -31.37
C LEU A 312 12.09 14.75 -30.34
N VAL A 313 13.11 15.40 -29.78
CA VAL A 313 13.93 14.85 -28.69
C VAL A 313 14.18 15.94 -27.65
N GLU A 314 13.84 15.66 -26.39
CA GLU A 314 14.28 16.46 -25.24
C GLU A 314 15.64 15.96 -24.76
N GLN A 315 16.58 16.88 -24.54
CA GLN A 315 17.91 16.59 -24.01
C GLN A 315 18.22 17.54 -22.84
N PHE A 316 18.37 16.98 -21.63
CA PHE A 316 18.96 17.69 -20.50
C PHE A 316 20.46 17.46 -20.46
N ASN A 317 21.25 18.46 -20.08
CA ASN A 317 22.63 18.21 -19.63
C ASN A 317 22.62 17.47 -18.27
N ARG A 318 23.72 16.77 -17.90
CA ARG A 318 23.81 16.04 -16.61
C ARG A 318 23.46 16.90 -15.37
N PRO A 319 23.92 18.17 -15.25
CA PRO A 319 23.47 19.07 -14.17
C PRO A 319 21.98 19.47 -14.19
N GLN A 320 21.26 19.17 -15.27
CA GLN A 320 19.86 19.56 -15.49
C GLN A 320 19.62 21.08 -15.43
N THR A 321 20.64 21.88 -15.77
CA THR A 321 20.57 23.36 -15.87
C THR A 321 20.19 23.85 -17.27
N GLU A 322 20.24 22.97 -18.28
CA GLU A 322 19.91 23.26 -19.68
C GLU A 322 19.05 22.13 -20.25
N LEU A 323 17.91 22.49 -20.86
CA LEU A 323 17.04 21.60 -21.63
C LEU A 323 16.99 22.11 -23.07
N ARG A 324 17.41 21.27 -24.03
CA ARG A 324 17.30 21.51 -25.47
C ARG A 324 16.22 20.62 -26.06
N VAL A 325 15.37 21.21 -26.91
CA VAL A 325 14.41 20.46 -27.74
C VAL A 325 14.95 20.44 -29.16
N TRP A 326 15.13 19.25 -29.71
CA TRP A 326 15.67 19.00 -31.04
C TRP A 326 14.58 18.48 -31.97
N LEU A 327 14.59 18.92 -33.24
CA LEU A 327 14.01 18.19 -34.35
C LEU A 327 15.10 17.38 -35.07
N VAL A 328 14.82 16.10 -35.28
CA VAL A 328 15.69 15.15 -35.97
C VAL A 328 14.96 14.61 -37.21
N ASP A 329 15.67 14.44 -38.33
CA ASP A 329 15.14 13.71 -39.48
C ASP A 329 15.35 12.20 -39.26
N PRO A 330 14.32 11.33 -39.37
CA PRO A 330 14.50 9.88 -39.28
C PRO A 330 15.38 9.32 -40.42
N ARG A 331 15.55 10.08 -41.51
CA ARG A 331 16.49 9.80 -42.62
C ARG A 331 17.86 10.45 -42.41
N GLY A 332 18.04 11.13 -41.27
CA GLY A 332 19.28 11.66 -40.70
C GLY A 332 19.83 12.93 -41.33
N GLY A 333 21.00 13.31 -40.82
CA GLY A 333 21.52 14.68 -40.86
C GLY A 333 21.55 15.27 -39.44
N GLU A 334 22.15 16.45 -39.30
CA GLU A 334 22.32 17.11 -38.00
C GLU A 334 20.97 17.42 -37.30
N PRO A 335 20.83 17.14 -35.99
CA PRO A 335 19.70 17.62 -35.19
C PRO A 335 19.59 19.15 -35.21
N ARG A 336 18.39 19.68 -35.46
CA ARG A 336 18.10 21.13 -35.37
C ARG A 336 17.48 21.45 -34.02
N ALA A 337 18.14 22.28 -33.21
CA ALA A 337 17.49 22.84 -32.02
C ALA A 337 16.28 23.71 -32.45
N VAL A 338 15.12 23.46 -31.85
CA VAL A 338 13.92 24.31 -32.02
C VAL A 338 13.74 25.25 -30.84
N ALA A 339 14.14 24.82 -29.64
CA ALA A 339 14.07 25.62 -28.44
C ALA A 339 15.15 25.20 -27.43
N THR A 340 15.47 26.09 -26.51
CA THR A 340 16.40 25.84 -25.40
C THR A 340 15.96 26.66 -24.20
N GLU A 341 15.95 26.04 -23.02
CA GLU A 341 15.76 26.72 -21.74
C GLU A 341 16.98 26.50 -20.86
N THR A 342 17.29 27.50 -20.02
CA THR A 342 18.39 27.46 -19.07
C THR A 342 17.96 28.04 -17.74
N ASP A 343 18.46 27.48 -16.65
CA ASP A 343 18.25 27.98 -15.30
C ASP A 343 19.57 27.86 -14.51
N ALA A 344 19.89 28.87 -13.70
CA ALA A 344 21.11 28.92 -12.90
C ALA A 344 21.12 27.96 -11.67
N ALA A 345 20.05 27.20 -11.47
CA ALA A 345 19.92 26.15 -10.48
C ALA A 345 19.58 24.80 -11.12
N TRP A 346 18.35 24.60 -11.58
CA TRP A 346 17.91 23.39 -12.30
C TRP A 346 16.66 23.66 -13.13
N LEU A 347 16.27 22.73 -13.99
CA LEU A 347 15.03 22.72 -14.74
C LEU A 347 14.19 21.51 -14.32
N GLU A 348 12.87 21.69 -14.21
CA GLU A 348 11.98 20.60 -13.79
C GLU A 348 11.90 19.54 -14.89
N ASN A 349 12.14 18.29 -14.54
CA ASN A 349 12.10 17.12 -15.43
C ASN A 349 10.76 16.37 -15.37
N GLU A 350 10.02 16.48 -14.28
CA GLU A 350 8.59 16.11 -14.14
C GLU A 350 7.66 17.09 -14.94
N ASN A 351 8.07 17.49 -16.15
CA ASN A 351 7.47 18.56 -16.94
C ASN A 351 7.76 18.36 -18.45
N PRO A 352 7.26 17.26 -19.06
CA PRO A 352 7.52 16.95 -20.46
C PRO A 352 6.85 17.97 -21.39
N VAL A 353 7.49 18.27 -22.52
CA VAL A 353 6.94 19.18 -23.52
C VAL A 353 5.77 18.51 -24.24
N ARG A 354 4.59 19.12 -24.16
CA ARG A 354 3.34 18.60 -24.76
C ARG A 354 3.11 19.24 -26.15
N ARG A 355 2.33 18.62 -27.03
CA ARG A 355 1.95 19.22 -28.33
C ARG A 355 0.72 20.13 -28.21
N LEU A 356 0.70 21.23 -28.95
CA LEU A 356 -0.49 22.03 -29.24
C LEU A 356 -1.06 21.59 -30.59
N ASP A 357 -2.08 20.73 -30.52
CA ASP A 357 -2.68 20.11 -31.70
C ASP A 357 -3.28 21.17 -32.65
N GLY A 358 -3.11 20.98 -33.96
CA GLY A 358 -3.62 21.92 -34.98
C GLY A 358 -2.77 23.19 -35.21
N ALA A 359 -1.68 23.39 -34.47
CA ALA A 359 -0.71 24.47 -34.72
C ALA A 359 0.71 23.98 -35.09
N ASP A 360 1.01 22.68 -34.92
CA ASP A 360 2.37 22.11 -34.94
C ASP A 360 3.36 22.83 -34.00
N ASP A 361 2.84 23.44 -32.93
CA ASP A 361 3.60 24.11 -31.89
C ASP A 361 3.64 23.28 -30.59
N LEU A 362 4.52 23.67 -29.68
CA LEU A 362 4.72 22.99 -28.39
C LEU A 362 4.12 23.80 -27.23
N LEU A 363 3.58 23.09 -26.24
CA LEU A 363 3.29 23.62 -24.92
C LEU A 363 4.40 23.21 -23.96
N TRP A 364 4.93 24.19 -23.23
CA TRP A 364 5.99 24.00 -22.26
C TRP A 364 5.69 24.84 -21.01
N LEU A 365 5.66 24.23 -19.81
CA LEU A 365 5.67 25.01 -18.57
C LEU A 365 7.10 25.48 -18.28
N SER A 366 7.29 26.77 -18.04
CA SER A 366 8.61 27.35 -17.77
C SER A 366 8.58 28.33 -16.62
N GLU A 367 9.67 28.40 -15.86
CA GLU A 367 9.85 29.33 -14.75
C GLU A 367 10.56 30.63 -15.15
N ARG A 368 10.75 30.88 -16.46
CA ARG A 368 11.52 32.01 -17.04
C ARG A 368 11.06 33.41 -16.61
N SER A 369 9.87 33.56 -16.03
CA SER A 369 9.35 34.83 -15.47
C SER A 369 9.51 34.94 -13.95
N GLY A 370 10.18 33.98 -13.29
CA GLY A 370 10.20 33.81 -11.84
C GLY A 370 8.99 33.03 -11.28
N TRP A 371 8.07 32.61 -12.14
CA TRP A 371 6.86 31.82 -11.84
C TRP A 371 6.65 30.79 -12.94
N ARG A 372 6.14 29.61 -12.60
CA ARG A 372 5.87 28.54 -13.56
C ARG A 372 4.62 28.89 -14.37
N HIS A 373 4.78 29.15 -15.66
CA HIS A 373 3.69 29.48 -16.58
C HIS A 373 3.73 28.60 -17.82
N ALA A 374 2.57 28.36 -18.43
CA ALA A 374 2.46 27.73 -19.73
C ALA A 374 2.87 28.71 -20.85
N TYR A 375 3.71 28.23 -21.77
CA TYR A 375 4.14 28.94 -22.97
C TYR A 375 3.87 28.10 -24.21
N ARG A 376 3.57 28.79 -25.31
CA ARG A 376 3.51 28.27 -26.67
C ARG A 376 4.88 28.49 -27.32
N VAL A 377 5.52 27.42 -27.75
CA VAL A 377 6.90 27.38 -28.27
C VAL A 377 6.84 26.90 -29.72
N PRO A 378 7.01 27.81 -30.70
CA PRO A 378 6.89 27.44 -32.11
C PRO A 378 8.03 26.54 -32.64
N ILE A 379 7.67 25.49 -33.38
CA ILE A 379 8.64 24.51 -33.90
C ILE A 379 9.47 25.08 -35.09
N ASP A 380 8.95 26.09 -35.80
CA ASP A 380 9.68 26.79 -36.86
C ASP A 380 10.91 27.57 -36.34
N GLY A 381 10.93 27.92 -35.04
CA GLY A 381 11.93 28.79 -34.40
C GLY A 381 11.45 30.23 -34.21
N SER A 382 10.17 30.53 -34.41
CA SER A 382 9.55 31.81 -34.05
C SER A 382 9.55 32.03 -32.52
N PRO A 383 9.44 33.29 -32.05
CA PRO A 383 9.55 33.60 -30.62
C PRO A 383 8.51 32.88 -29.74
N VAL A 384 8.94 32.45 -28.56
CA VAL A 384 8.08 31.84 -27.54
C VAL A 384 7.04 32.84 -27.02
N LEU A 385 5.78 32.41 -26.95
CA LEU A 385 4.63 33.23 -26.56
C LEU A 385 4.04 32.76 -25.20
N PRO A 386 3.73 33.66 -24.25
CA PRO A 386 3.08 33.29 -23.00
C PRO A 386 1.60 32.93 -23.22
N ILE A 387 1.18 31.76 -22.73
CA ILE A 387 -0.24 31.38 -22.65
C ILE A 387 -0.84 31.91 -21.33
N THR A 388 -0.04 31.83 -20.25
CA THR A 388 -0.39 32.30 -18.89
C THR A 388 0.67 33.27 -18.38
N GLN A 389 0.30 34.14 -17.43
CA GLN A 389 1.19 35.14 -16.83
C GLN A 389 0.66 35.64 -15.48
N GLY A 390 1.55 36.00 -14.56
CA GLY A 390 1.22 36.62 -13.28
C GLY A 390 2.26 36.36 -12.20
N ALA A 391 1.86 36.59 -10.95
CA ALA A 391 2.63 36.26 -9.74
C ALA A 391 1.98 35.07 -9.02
N TRP A 392 1.85 33.95 -9.74
CA TRP A 392 1.25 32.69 -9.31
C TRP A 392 1.75 31.57 -10.24
N ASP A 393 1.80 30.32 -9.77
CA ASP A 393 2.24 29.19 -10.59
C ASP A 393 1.08 28.42 -11.23
N VAL A 394 1.25 28.02 -12.49
CA VAL A 394 0.62 26.83 -13.05
C VAL A 394 1.21 25.60 -12.37
N ILE A 395 0.34 24.73 -11.85
CA ILE A 395 0.71 23.52 -11.12
C ILE A 395 0.97 22.38 -12.12
N ASP A 396 -0.01 22.01 -12.95
CA ASP A 396 0.18 21.17 -14.14
C ASP A 396 -0.87 21.52 -15.22
N VAL A 397 -0.68 21.08 -16.46
CA VAL A 397 -1.67 21.15 -17.55
C VAL A 397 -2.52 19.88 -17.57
N GLU A 398 -3.83 20.06 -17.50
CA GLU A 398 -4.79 18.96 -17.54
C GLU A 398 -5.11 18.60 -19.00
N PHE A 399 -5.61 19.56 -19.79
CA PHE A 399 -6.17 19.31 -21.11
C PHE A 399 -5.87 20.44 -22.10
N ILE A 400 -5.81 20.10 -23.39
CA ILE A 400 -5.54 21.03 -24.49
C ILE A 400 -6.70 20.90 -25.49
N ASP A 401 -7.65 21.82 -25.41
CA ASP A 401 -8.73 21.95 -26.38
C ASP A 401 -8.22 22.67 -27.63
N ALA A 402 -7.67 21.91 -28.57
CA ALA A 402 -7.22 22.41 -29.86
C ALA A 402 -8.36 22.91 -30.77
N ALA A 403 -9.60 22.51 -30.52
CA ALA A 403 -10.76 22.87 -31.36
C ALA A 403 -11.38 24.21 -30.95
N GLY A 404 -11.50 24.47 -29.64
CA GLY A 404 -11.92 25.76 -29.07
C GLY A 404 -10.77 26.73 -28.78
N GLY A 405 -9.52 26.25 -28.77
CA GLY A 405 -8.30 27.05 -28.59
C GLY A 405 -7.94 27.35 -27.13
N TRP A 406 -8.17 26.40 -26.22
CA TRP A 406 -7.95 26.56 -24.77
C TRP A 406 -6.90 25.60 -24.21
N VAL A 407 -6.12 26.08 -23.25
CA VAL A 407 -5.35 25.23 -22.34
C VAL A 407 -6.04 25.24 -20.99
N TYR A 408 -6.35 24.05 -20.48
CA TYR A 408 -6.89 23.80 -19.15
C TYR A 408 -5.76 23.34 -18.23
N TYR A 409 -5.65 23.92 -17.03
CA TYR A 409 -4.52 23.71 -16.13
C TYR A 409 -4.89 23.94 -14.67
N HIS A 410 -4.16 23.28 -13.78
CA HIS A 410 -4.28 23.48 -12.35
C HIS A 410 -3.50 24.72 -11.91
N ALA A 411 -4.08 25.52 -11.01
CA ALA A 411 -3.43 26.67 -10.38
C ALA A 411 -4.12 27.02 -9.05
N SER A 412 -3.45 27.80 -8.20
CA SER A 412 -4.10 28.42 -7.03
C SER A 412 -3.56 29.83 -6.75
N PRO A 413 -4.00 30.84 -7.51
CA PRO A 413 -3.62 32.23 -7.30
C PRO A 413 -4.09 32.76 -5.93
N GLY A 414 -3.15 32.88 -5.00
CA GLY A 414 -3.34 33.48 -3.66
C GLY A 414 -3.29 32.51 -2.48
N ASP A 415 -3.41 31.20 -2.71
CA ASP A 415 -3.39 30.18 -1.64
C ASP A 415 -2.68 28.90 -2.09
N ALA A 416 -1.40 28.79 -1.73
CA ALA A 416 -0.55 27.65 -2.12
C ALA A 416 -0.92 26.31 -1.46
N THR A 417 -1.87 26.30 -0.52
CA THR A 417 -2.37 25.07 0.12
C THR A 417 -3.50 24.40 -0.68
N ARG A 418 -4.00 25.05 -1.74
CA ARG A 418 -5.16 24.63 -2.53
C ARG A 418 -4.83 24.43 -4.00
N GLN A 419 -5.76 23.84 -4.74
CA GLN A 419 -5.63 23.62 -6.18
C GLN A 419 -7.00 23.68 -6.85
N TYR A 420 -7.11 24.46 -7.93
CA TYR A 420 -8.33 24.61 -8.73
C TYR A 420 -8.02 24.43 -10.22
N LEU A 421 -9.03 24.10 -11.03
CA LEU A 421 -8.91 24.10 -12.49
C LEU A 421 -9.17 25.49 -13.04
N TYR A 422 -8.27 25.94 -13.90
CA TYR A 422 -8.33 27.16 -14.69
C TYR A 422 -8.24 26.82 -16.18
N ARG A 423 -8.57 27.80 -17.03
CA ARG A 423 -8.22 27.78 -18.46
C ARG A 423 -7.76 29.14 -18.95
N SER A 424 -7.01 29.15 -20.05
CA SER A 424 -6.64 30.36 -20.79
C SER A 424 -6.66 30.08 -22.30
N PRO A 425 -6.90 31.09 -23.15
CA PRO A 425 -6.75 30.94 -24.60
C PRO A 425 -5.29 30.62 -24.94
N TRP A 426 -5.05 29.66 -25.81
CA TRP A 426 -3.71 29.23 -26.25
C TRP A 426 -2.93 30.30 -27.05
N SER A 427 -3.60 31.40 -27.40
CA SER A 427 -3.03 32.63 -27.97
C SER A 427 -2.43 33.58 -26.92
N GLY A 428 -2.52 33.21 -25.64
CA GLY A 428 -2.45 34.16 -24.53
C GLY A 428 -3.79 34.86 -24.30
N GLY A 429 -4.06 35.23 -23.04
CA GLY A 429 -5.30 35.91 -22.64
C GLY A 429 -5.43 36.06 -21.13
N ALA A 430 -6.66 36.26 -20.66
CA ALA A 430 -6.99 36.17 -19.24
C ALA A 430 -7.15 34.70 -18.79
N SER A 431 -6.97 34.46 -17.49
CA SER A 431 -7.22 33.17 -16.86
C SER A 431 -8.63 33.10 -16.30
N GLU A 432 -9.42 32.12 -16.73
CA GLU A 432 -10.76 31.85 -16.23
C GLU A 432 -10.71 30.66 -15.26
N ARG A 433 -11.28 30.78 -14.05
CA ARG A 433 -11.44 29.65 -13.13
C ARG A 433 -12.63 28.81 -13.58
N VAL A 434 -12.42 27.51 -13.80
CA VAL A 434 -13.45 26.55 -14.22
C VAL A 434 -14.14 25.92 -13.00
N THR A 435 -13.38 25.67 -11.93
CA THR A 435 -13.92 25.18 -10.65
C THR A 435 -14.85 26.22 -9.98
N PRO A 436 -16.02 25.86 -9.43
CA PRO A 436 -16.96 26.78 -8.79
C PRO A 436 -16.31 27.62 -7.70
N SER A 437 -16.59 28.92 -7.64
CA SER A 437 -15.89 29.87 -6.76
C SER A 437 -16.21 29.73 -5.26
N ASP A 438 -17.31 29.07 -4.94
CA ASP A 438 -17.78 28.74 -3.59
C ASP A 438 -17.22 27.40 -3.07
N GLN A 439 -16.66 26.57 -3.95
CA GLN A 439 -15.99 25.32 -3.59
C GLN A 439 -14.49 25.58 -3.32
N ALA A 440 -14.02 25.22 -2.12
CA ALA A 440 -12.64 25.39 -1.68
C ALA A 440 -12.02 24.04 -1.28
N GLY A 441 -10.69 23.92 -1.38
CA GLY A 441 -9.93 22.72 -1.05
C GLY A 441 -9.01 22.30 -2.19
N TRP A 442 -8.97 21.00 -2.45
CA TRP A 442 -8.15 20.39 -3.50
C TRP A 442 -9.04 19.74 -4.56
N HIS A 443 -8.78 20.07 -5.82
CA HIS A 443 -9.57 19.65 -6.96
C HIS A 443 -8.66 19.03 -8.03
N GLU A 444 -9.07 17.89 -8.56
CA GLU A 444 -8.40 17.11 -9.60
C GLU A 444 -9.44 16.73 -10.66
N TYR A 445 -9.04 16.71 -11.93
CA TYR A 445 -9.93 16.37 -13.04
C TYR A 445 -9.32 15.25 -13.89
N ASP A 446 -10.16 14.60 -14.67
CA ASP A 446 -9.77 13.74 -15.80
C ASP A 446 -10.74 14.09 -16.94
N ILE A 447 -10.26 14.91 -17.89
CA ILE A 447 -11.08 15.53 -18.93
C ILE A 447 -11.19 14.64 -20.17
N ALA A 448 -12.44 14.43 -20.62
CA ALA A 448 -12.73 13.64 -21.81
C ALA A 448 -12.07 14.24 -23.07
N PRO A 449 -11.61 13.42 -24.04
CA PRO A 449 -10.92 13.90 -25.25
C PRO A 449 -11.70 14.89 -26.13
N ASP A 450 -13.03 15.00 -25.96
CA ASP A 450 -13.88 15.97 -26.66
C ASP A 450 -14.09 17.29 -25.89
N GLY A 451 -13.45 17.45 -24.72
CA GLY A 451 -13.57 18.63 -23.85
C GLY A 451 -14.97 18.84 -23.25
N ARG A 452 -15.90 17.89 -23.38
CA ARG A 452 -17.30 18.06 -22.98
C ARG A 452 -17.56 17.68 -21.54
N TRP A 453 -16.95 16.59 -21.10
CA TRP A 453 -17.13 16.00 -19.79
C TRP A 453 -15.79 15.95 -19.04
N ALA A 454 -15.86 15.87 -17.72
CA ALA A 454 -14.72 15.50 -16.89
C ALA A 454 -15.19 14.60 -15.75
N VAL A 455 -14.34 13.67 -15.32
CA VAL A 455 -14.38 13.21 -13.93
C VAL A 455 -13.83 14.37 -13.10
N HIS A 456 -14.51 14.75 -12.03
CA HIS A 456 -14.04 15.74 -11.09
C HIS A 456 -13.96 15.09 -9.71
N THR A 457 -12.76 15.10 -9.12
CA THR A 457 -12.53 14.70 -7.74
C THR A 457 -12.28 15.95 -6.90
N TRP A 458 -13.00 16.09 -5.79
CA TRP A 458 -12.84 17.18 -4.84
C TRP A 458 -12.71 16.65 -3.41
N SER A 459 -11.81 17.25 -2.63
CA SER A 459 -11.72 17.03 -1.18
C SER A 459 -11.29 18.28 -0.42
N THR A 460 -11.40 18.23 0.90
CA THR A 460 -10.72 19.15 1.83
C THR A 460 -9.97 18.33 2.88
N PHE A 461 -9.18 18.98 3.73
CA PHE A 461 -8.50 18.29 4.83
C PHE A 461 -9.44 17.58 5.82
N THR A 462 -10.73 17.89 5.79
CA THR A 462 -11.78 17.27 6.65
C THR A 462 -12.90 16.57 5.87
N THR A 463 -12.96 16.73 4.55
CA THR A 463 -14.02 16.19 3.69
C THR A 463 -13.43 15.08 2.81
N PRO A 464 -13.80 13.80 3.03
CA PRO A 464 -13.43 12.71 2.14
C PRO A 464 -13.80 12.98 0.68
N PRO A 465 -13.09 12.39 -0.31
CA PRO A 465 -13.27 12.73 -1.71
C PRO A 465 -14.71 12.52 -2.18
N ILE A 466 -15.26 13.53 -2.85
CA ILE A 466 -16.44 13.40 -3.70
C ILE A 466 -15.93 13.26 -5.13
N VAL A 467 -16.46 12.27 -5.85
CA VAL A 467 -16.10 12.00 -7.25
C VAL A 467 -17.37 12.11 -8.08
N GLU A 468 -17.34 13.02 -9.04
CA GLU A 468 -18.47 13.42 -9.88
C GLU A 468 -18.11 13.35 -11.36
N ILE A 469 -19.12 13.32 -12.21
CA ILE A 469 -19.00 13.58 -13.65
C ILE A 469 -19.70 14.90 -13.93
N VAL A 470 -18.95 15.86 -14.45
CA VAL A 470 -19.39 17.25 -14.67
C VAL A 470 -19.39 17.61 -16.15
N CYS A 471 -20.30 18.51 -16.54
CA CYS A 471 -20.23 19.24 -17.80
C CYS A 471 -19.11 20.27 -17.71
N LEU A 472 -18.04 20.15 -18.51
CA LEU A 472 -16.88 21.05 -18.38
C LEU A 472 -17.20 22.51 -18.75
N LYS A 473 -18.26 22.73 -19.54
CA LYS A 473 -18.66 24.06 -20.02
C LYS A 473 -19.17 25.00 -18.92
N ASP A 474 -19.89 24.46 -17.94
CA ASP A 474 -20.59 25.21 -16.90
C ASP A 474 -20.41 24.61 -15.48
N HIS A 475 -19.57 23.56 -15.36
CA HIS A 475 -19.33 22.75 -14.16
C HIS A 475 -20.63 22.19 -13.54
N SER A 476 -21.69 21.99 -14.33
CA SER A 476 -22.90 21.32 -13.81
C SER A 476 -22.61 19.84 -13.51
N VAL A 477 -22.88 19.43 -12.28
CA VAL A 477 -22.80 18.02 -11.85
C VAL A 477 -23.92 17.24 -12.52
N VAL A 478 -23.53 16.27 -13.34
CA VAL A 478 -24.45 15.40 -14.08
C VAL A 478 -24.65 14.06 -13.37
N ARG A 479 -23.62 13.59 -12.65
CA ARG A 479 -23.66 12.33 -11.91
C ARG A 479 -22.64 12.29 -10.78
N VAL A 480 -23.10 12.02 -9.57
CA VAL A 480 -22.20 11.59 -8.48
C VAL A 480 -21.81 10.13 -8.73
N ARG A 481 -20.50 9.83 -8.73
CA ARG A 481 -19.93 8.47 -8.82
C ARG A 481 -19.66 7.90 -7.43
N SER A 482 -19.21 8.74 -6.49
CA SER A 482 -19.23 8.47 -5.05
C SER A 482 -19.29 9.80 -4.29
N ASP A 483 -20.12 9.88 -3.25
CA ASP A 483 -20.08 10.95 -2.24
C ASP A 483 -19.36 10.52 -0.96
N ASN A 484 -18.77 9.32 -0.95
CA ASN A 484 -18.17 8.65 0.21
C ASN A 484 -19.10 8.61 1.46
N ALA A 485 -20.42 8.50 1.30
CA ALA A 485 -21.42 8.55 2.40
C ALA A 485 -21.08 7.65 3.61
N ALA A 486 -20.64 6.42 3.37
CA ALA A 486 -20.28 5.47 4.45
C ALA A 486 -19.06 5.97 5.26
N LEU A 487 -18.00 6.40 4.56
CA LEU A 487 -16.81 6.97 5.18
C LEU A 487 -17.14 8.29 5.91
N ARG A 488 -17.89 9.20 5.28
CA ARG A 488 -18.36 10.45 5.92
C ARG A 488 -19.18 10.20 7.17
N SER A 489 -20.02 9.16 7.19
CA SER A 489 -20.81 8.79 8.37
C SER A 489 -19.91 8.33 9.52
N LYS A 490 -18.90 7.47 9.25
CA LYS A 490 -17.90 7.09 10.26
C LYS A 490 -17.10 8.29 10.76
N ILE A 491 -16.63 9.15 9.87
CA ILE A 491 -15.89 10.38 10.22
C ILE A 491 -16.75 11.37 11.02
N ALA A 492 -18.06 11.42 10.80
CA ALA A 492 -18.98 12.25 11.58
C ALA A 492 -19.25 11.70 12.99
N ALA A 493 -19.10 10.39 13.21
CA ALA A 493 -19.20 9.76 14.53
C ALA A 493 -17.92 9.94 15.40
N LEU A 494 -16.79 10.32 14.79
CA LEU A 494 -15.55 10.57 15.52
C LEU A 494 -15.61 11.84 16.37
N GLU A 495 -14.91 11.80 17.51
CA GLU A 495 -14.53 13.00 18.24
C GLU A 495 -13.44 13.73 17.44
N ARG A 496 -13.85 14.53 16.46
CA ARG A 496 -12.92 15.16 15.52
C ARG A 496 -12.03 16.19 16.23
N PRO A 497 -10.72 16.19 15.98
CA PRO A 497 -9.80 17.21 16.50
C PRO A 497 -10.09 18.58 15.88
N GLU A 498 -9.64 19.65 16.55
CA GLU A 498 -9.64 20.98 15.96
C GLU A 498 -8.50 21.10 14.93
N ILE A 499 -8.80 21.66 13.77
CA ILE A 499 -7.88 21.74 12.61
C ILE A 499 -7.78 23.21 12.17
N GLU A 500 -6.55 23.72 12.11
CA GLU A 500 -6.24 25.12 11.79
C GLU A 500 -5.18 25.17 10.67
N PHE A 501 -5.54 25.67 9.49
CA PHE A 501 -4.55 26.16 8.51
C PHE A 501 -4.08 27.55 8.93
N PHE A 502 -2.77 27.79 8.89
CA PHE A 502 -2.16 29.02 9.36
C PHE A 502 -0.96 29.45 8.51
N LYS A 503 -0.51 30.69 8.74
CA LYS A 503 0.84 31.13 8.37
C LYS A 503 1.68 31.39 9.62
N VAL A 504 2.99 31.17 9.53
CA VAL A 504 3.98 31.38 10.60
C VAL A 504 5.20 32.14 10.07
N ASP A 505 5.60 33.20 10.78
CA ASP A 505 6.71 34.06 10.34
C ASP A 505 8.07 33.48 10.73
N VAL A 506 8.87 33.12 9.72
CA VAL A 506 10.23 32.60 9.86
C VAL A 506 11.17 33.43 8.99
N ALA A 507 12.21 34.02 9.61
CA ALA A 507 13.19 34.89 8.95
C ALA A 507 12.57 36.02 8.08
N GLY A 508 11.39 36.54 8.47
CA GLY A 508 10.66 37.59 7.74
C GLY A 508 9.76 37.08 6.60
N MET A 509 9.57 35.77 6.47
CA MET A 509 8.68 35.15 5.48
C MET A 509 7.56 34.39 6.18
N ALA A 510 6.33 34.60 5.72
CA ALA A 510 5.20 33.79 6.12
C ALA A 510 5.27 32.40 5.44
N LEU A 511 5.60 31.36 6.21
CA LEU A 511 5.52 29.96 5.79
C LEU A 511 4.09 29.45 5.99
N ASP A 512 3.61 28.57 5.12
CA ASP A 512 2.30 27.94 5.25
C ASP A 512 2.37 26.73 6.18
N GLY A 513 1.31 26.48 6.95
CA GLY A 513 1.24 25.36 7.89
C GLY A 513 -0.18 24.90 8.22
N TRP A 514 -0.28 23.71 8.80
CA TRP A 514 -1.50 23.21 9.45
C TRP A 514 -1.21 22.71 10.86
N CYS A 515 -2.23 22.75 11.71
CA CYS A 515 -2.27 22.21 13.06
C CYS A 515 -3.48 21.30 13.21
N ILE A 516 -3.32 20.20 13.93
CA ILE A 516 -4.35 19.25 14.36
C ILE A 516 -4.16 19.11 15.87
N ARG A 517 -5.16 19.48 16.68
CA ARG A 517 -5.06 19.53 18.14
C ARG A 517 -6.32 18.99 18.81
N PRO A 518 -6.28 18.66 20.13
CA PRO A 518 -7.45 18.12 20.82
C PRO A 518 -8.67 19.03 20.69
N SER A 519 -9.86 18.42 20.64
CA SER A 519 -11.17 19.09 20.59
C SER A 519 -11.40 20.10 21.73
N THR A 520 -10.75 19.84 22.87
CA THR A 520 -10.80 20.63 24.09
C THR A 520 -9.40 20.67 24.72
N ILE A 521 -8.99 21.85 25.19
CA ILE A 521 -7.67 22.07 25.79
C ILE A 521 -7.85 22.86 27.09
N ASP A 522 -7.51 22.25 28.23
CA ASP A 522 -7.46 22.95 29.52
C ASP A 522 -6.32 23.99 29.47
N ALA A 523 -6.56 25.23 29.93
CA ALA A 523 -5.58 26.31 29.92
C ALA A 523 -4.31 26.03 30.77
N SER A 524 -4.38 25.08 31.70
CA SER A 524 -3.24 24.56 32.47
C SER A 524 -2.43 23.50 31.73
N SER A 525 -2.95 22.94 30.62
CA SER A 525 -2.33 21.85 29.87
C SER A 525 -0.91 22.16 29.41
N ARG A 526 -0.11 21.10 29.35
CA ARG A 526 1.18 21.08 28.65
C ARG A 526 1.17 19.86 27.74
N LEU A 527 0.93 20.08 26.45
CA LEU A 527 0.76 19.04 25.45
C LEU A 527 2.06 18.84 24.64
N PRO A 528 2.43 17.60 24.29
CA PRO A 528 3.52 17.35 23.36
C PRO A 528 3.18 17.81 21.93
N LEU A 529 4.19 18.31 21.21
CA LEU A 529 4.09 18.70 19.80
C LEU A 529 4.79 17.65 18.93
N VAL A 530 4.16 17.25 17.82
CA VAL A 530 4.75 16.34 16.82
C VAL A 530 4.73 17.04 15.46
N MET A 531 5.91 17.36 14.94
CA MET A 531 6.07 17.90 13.60
C MET A 531 6.08 16.77 12.56
N HIS A 532 5.21 16.84 11.57
CA HIS A 532 5.30 16.06 10.33
C HIS A 532 6.11 16.87 9.30
N VAL A 533 7.12 16.27 8.68
CA VAL A 533 7.98 16.95 7.70
C VAL A 533 8.30 16.06 6.49
N TYR A 534 8.32 16.68 5.30
CA TYR A 534 9.09 16.17 4.15
C TYR A 534 10.27 17.10 3.86
N GLY A 535 10.00 18.38 3.61
CA GLY A 535 10.98 19.48 3.64
C GLY A 535 12.04 19.54 2.52
N GLU A 536 12.24 18.46 1.76
CA GLU A 536 13.07 18.41 0.55
C GLU A 536 12.24 18.70 -0.72
N PRO A 537 12.86 19.01 -1.89
CA PRO A 537 12.16 19.66 -3.01
C PRO A 537 10.93 18.94 -3.55
N HIS A 538 11.01 17.61 -3.66
CA HIS A 538 9.97 16.77 -4.24
C HIS A 538 8.68 16.69 -3.38
N GLY A 539 8.60 17.29 -2.18
CA GLY A 539 7.41 17.20 -1.31
C GLY A 539 6.81 18.53 -0.86
N GLN A 540 5.49 18.52 -0.66
CA GLN A 540 4.70 19.55 0.00
C GLN A 540 3.80 18.85 1.02
N THR A 541 3.76 19.32 2.27
CA THR A 541 2.95 18.69 3.34
C THR A 541 1.71 19.48 3.73
N VAL A 542 1.59 20.73 3.30
CA VAL A 542 0.47 21.62 3.65
C VAL A 542 -0.47 21.78 2.44
N ARG A 543 -1.42 20.85 2.33
CA ARG A 543 -2.49 20.85 1.32
C ARG A 543 -3.85 20.69 1.98
N ASP A 544 -4.85 21.44 1.53
CA ASP A 544 -6.26 21.31 1.95
C ASP A 544 -6.95 20.21 1.13
N ALA A 545 -6.44 18.99 1.27
CA ALA A 545 -6.85 17.77 0.57
C ALA A 545 -7.08 16.64 1.59
N TRP A 546 -7.92 15.65 1.28
CA TRP A 546 -8.19 14.54 2.20
C TRP A 546 -6.90 13.78 2.57
N PRO A 547 -6.44 13.78 3.83
CA PRO A 547 -5.10 13.32 4.19
C PRO A 547 -5.01 11.79 4.39
N GLY A 548 -6.09 11.06 4.13
CA GLY A 548 -6.15 9.60 4.15
C GLY A 548 -5.79 8.96 5.50
N PRO A 549 -5.42 7.66 5.49
CA PRO A 549 -5.03 6.93 6.70
C PRO A 549 -3.88 7.58 7.49
N ARG A 550 -2.93 8.26 6.82
CA ARG A 550 -1.84 9.01 7.47
C ARG A 550 -2.37 10.21 8.28
N GLY A 551 -3.30 10.98 7.71
CA GLY A 551 -3.95 12.08 8.42
C GLY A 551 -4.83 11.58 9.57
N LEU A 552 -5.55 10.48 9.39
CA LEU A 552 -6.32 9.86 10.47
C LEU A 552 -5.42 9.38 11.61
N TRP A 553 -4.19 8.93 11.33
CA TRP A 553 -3.21 8.67 12.40
C TRP A 553 -2.79 9.95 13.13
N HIS A 554 -2.70 11.10 12.46
CA HIS A 554 -2.51 12.40 13.14
C HIS A 554 -3.74 12.83 13.95
N TRP A 555 -4.96 12.52 13.49
CA TRP A 555 -6.19 12.77 14.24
C TRP A 555 -6.26 11.89 15.50
N MET A 556 -5.85 10.62 15.39
CA MET A 556 -5.70 9.69 16.51
C MET A 556 -4.70 10.22 17.55
N LEU A 557 -3.55 10.74 17.11
CA LEU A 557 -2.62 11.42 18.02
C LEU A 557 -3.26 12.64 18.68
N ALA A 558 -4.03 13.46 17.95
CA ALA A 558 -4.73 14.59 18.54
C ALA A 558 -5.80 14.19 19.57
N GLN A 559 -6.52 13.08 19.34
CA GLN A 559 -7.42 12.49 20.34
C GLN A 559 -6.63 11.99 21.58
N GLN A 560 -5.42 11.46 21.39
CA GLN A 560 -4.47 11.08 22.46
C GLN A 560 -3.72 12.29 23.07
N GLY A 561 -4.21 13.52 22.92
CA GLY A 561 -3.65 14.71 23.59
C GLY A 561 -2.39 15.31 22.95
N TYR A 562 -2.01 14.91 21.75
CA TYR A 562 -0.90 15.54 21.02
C TYR A 562 -1.37 16.78 20.25
N VAL A 563 -0.47 17.73 20.05
CA VAL A 563 -0.57 18.70 18.96
C VAL A 563 0.25 18.13 17.81
N VAL A 564 -0.36 17.92 16.63
CA VAL A 564 0.36 17.54 15.42
C VAL A 564 0.36 18.73 14.46
N ALA A 565 1.50 19.08 13.91
CA ALA A 565 1.62 20.20 12.97
C ALA A 565 2.54 19.90 11.81
N SER A 566 2.37 20.63 10.72
CA SER A 566 3.29 20.64 9.59
C SER A 566 3.43 22.06 9.06
N VAL A 567 4.60 22.38 8.51
CA VAL A 567 4.94 23.68 7.91
C VAL A 567 5.76 23.40 6.66
N ASP A 568 5.39 24.00 5.53
CA ASP A 568 6.21 23.92 4.31
C ASP A 568 7.31 25.00 4.37
N ASN A 569 8.55 24.53 4.53
CA ASN A 569 9.76 25.38 4.49
C ASN A 569 10.09 25.82 3.06
N ARG A 570 11.01 26.79 2.92
CA ARG A 570 11.58 27.15 1.62
C ARG A 570 12.14 25.91 0.91
N GLY A 571 11.94 25.83 -0.40
CA GLY A 571 12.43 24.74 -1.24
C GLY A 571 11.41 23.66 -1.62
N THR A 572 10.30 23.53 -0.89
CA THR A 572 9.22 22.57 -1.21
C THR A 572 8.57 22.86 -2.55
N GLN A 573 7.97 21.85 -3.19
CA GLN A 573 7.25 21.97 -4.49
C GLN A 573 6.01 22.91 -4.47
N ALA A 574 5.71 23.56 -3.35
CA ALA A 574 4.55 24.45 -3.22
C ALA A 574 4.52 25.55 -4.32
N PRO A 575 3.33 25.94 -4.81
CA PRO A 575 3.17 26.96 -5.86
C PRO A 575 3.39 28.38 -5.33
N ARG A 576 4.66 28.69 -5.01
CA ARG A 576 5.15 29.95 -4.42
C ARG A 576 6.28 30.61 -5.23
N GLY A 577 6.37 30.27 -6.52
CA GLY A 577 7.33 30.82 -7.48
C GLY A 577 8.71 30.16 -7.47
N ARG A 578 9.50 30.47 -8.51
CA ARG A 578 10.86 29.95 -8.75
C ARG A 578 11.77 30.15 -7.54
N GLU A 579 11.79 31.37 -6.99
CA GLU A 579 12.69 31.74 -5.89
C GLU A 579 12.38 30.96 -4.60
N TRP A 580 11.13 30.50 -4.40
CA TRP A 580 10.80 29.62 -3.29
C TRP A 580 11.41 28.23 -3.49
N ARG A 581 11.08 27.57 -4.61
CA ARG A 581 11.55 26.21 -4.94
C ARG A 581 13.08 26.15 -5.01
N LYS A 582 13.71 27.05 -5.76
CA LYS A 582 15.16 26.99 -6.06
C LYS A 582 16.05 27.61 -4.99
N SER A 583 15.49 28.17 -3.92
CA SER A 583 16.24 28.69 -2.76
C SER A 583 17.19 27.67 -2.11
N VAL A 584 16.83 26.38 -2.14
CA VAL A 584 17.61 25.28 -1.54
C VAL A 584 18.67 24.68 -2.47
N HIS A 585 18.81 25.17 -3.70
CA HIS A 585 19.84 24.74 -4.63
C HIS A 585 21.23 24.77 -3.97
N ARG A 586 21.96 23.66 -4.14
CA ARG A 586 23.28 23.37 -3.56
C ARG A 586 23.33 23.39 -2.03
N ARG A 587 22.18 23.34 -1.34
CA ARG A 587 22.03 23.46 0.13
C ARG A 587 20.92 22.56 0.72
N ILE A 588 20.63 21.43 0.08
CA ILE A 588 19.69 20.41 0.58
C ILE A 588 20.18 19.90 1.95
N GLY A 589 19.29 19.77 2.93
CA GLY A 589 19.65 19.42 4.32
C GLY A 589 20.35 20.53 5.12
N ILE A 590 20.48 21.74 4.57
CA ILE A 590 21.05 22.91 5.28
C ILE A 590 19.97 23.94 5.59
N LEU A 591 19.34 24.52 4.55
CA LEU A 591 18.40 25.64 4.70
C LEU A 591 17.03 25.20 5.28
N ALA A 592 16.49 24.08 4.79
CA ALA A 592 15.19 23.58 5.22
C ALA A 592 15.13 23.22 6.73
N PRO A 593 16.14 22.54 7.32
CA PRO A 593 16.18 22.31 8.77
C PRO A 593 16.21 23.59 9.62
N GLU A 594 16.81 24.67 9.12
CA GLU A 594 16.87 25.96 9.81
C GLU A 594 15.48 26.63 9.84
N ASP A 595 14.75 26.59 8.71
CA ASP A 595 13.36 27.04 8.65
C ASP A 595 12.44 26.25 9.60
N GLN A 596 12.56 24.92 9.64
CA GLN A 596 11.76 24.07 10.52
C GLN A 596 12.05 24.32 12.01
N ALA A 597 13.32 24.49 12.38
CA ALA A 597 13.73 24.74 13.76
C ALA A 597 13.25 26.11 14.30
N GLU A 598 13.15 27.12 13.42
CA GLU A 598 12.63 28.44 13.76
C GLU A 598 11.10 28.52 13.63
N ALA A 599 10.47 27.74 12.74
CA ALA A 599 9.03 27.50 12.75
C ALA A 599 8.59 26.91 14.10
N VAL A 600 9.27 25.85 14.59
CA VAL A 600 9.02 25.28 15.92
C VAL A 600 9.17 26.34 17.03
N ARG A 601 10.20 27.20 16.99
CA ARG A 601 10.33 28.30 17.97
C ARG A 601 9.13 29.25 17.91
N ALA A 602 8.66 29.62 16.73
CA ALA A 602 7.52 30.52 16.55
C ALA A 602 6.20 29.87 17.01
N LEU A 603 5.98 28.59 16.71
CA LEU A 603 4.81 27.82 17.13
C LEU A 603 4.74 27.63 18.65
N LEU A 604 5.87 27.39 19.31
CA LEU A 604 5.96 27.37 20.79
C LEU A 604 5.62 28.73 21.43
N GLY A 605 5.83 29.84 20.71
CA GLY A 605 5.36 31.17 21.12
C GLY A 605 3.87 31.42 20.85
N ARG A 606 3.32 30.81 19.79
CA ARG A 606 1.90 30.90 19.39
C ARG A 606 0.99 30.06 20.28
N TRP A 607 1.46 28.91 20.74
CA TRP A 607 0.67 27.90 21.45
C TRP A 607 1.20 27.67 22.88
N PRO A 608 0.87 28.53 23.86
CA PRO A 608 1.40 28.43 25.24
C PRO A 608 0.93 27.21 26.03
N PHE A 609 0.01 26.41 25.48
CA PHE A 609 -0.40 25.10 25.99
C PHE A 609 0.51 23.94 25.50
N VAL A 610 1.45 24.19 24.59
CA VAL A 610 2.45 23.22 24.15
C VAL A 610 3.65 23.22 25.10
N ASP A 611 4.21 22.04 25.35
CA ASP A 611 5.42 21.87 26.16
C ASP A 611 6.69 21.97 25.30
N PRO A 612 7.55 22.98 25.48
CA PRO A 612 8.79 23.13 24.72
C PRO A 612 9.82 22.02 25.02
N THR A 613 9.64 21.21 26.06
CA THR A 613 10.51 20.06 26.37
C THR A 613 10.06 18.76 25.69
N ARG A 614 8.84 18.72 25.13
CA ARG A 614 8.21 17.53 24.53
C ARG A 614 7.83 17.77 23.06
N VAL A 615 8.80 18.24 22.28
CA VAL A 615 8.69 18.37 20.82
C VAL A 615 9.31 17.16 20.13
N GLY A 616 8.55 16.51 19.25
CA GLY A 616 9.00 15.46 18.33
C GLY A 616 8.96 15.89 16.87
N VAL A 617 9.66 15.14 16.02
CA VAL A 617 9.58 15.26 14.55
C VAL A 617 9.52 13.87 13.89
N TRP A 618 8.78 13.73 12.80
CA TRP A 618 8.76 12.51 12.00
C TRP A 618 8.62 12.78 10.50
N GLY A 619 9.19 11.87 9.71
CA GLY A 619 9.10 11.90 8.25
C GLY A 619 9.70 10.66 7.59
N TRP A 620 9.50 10.57 6.27
CA TRP A 620 9.88 9.44 5.41
C TRP A 620 10.73 9.93 4.23
N SER A 621 11.70 9.16 3.75
CA SER A 621 12.59 9.55 2.63
C SER A 621 13.36 10.83 2.98
N GLY A 622 13.31 11.87 2.15
CA GLY A 622 13.79 13.22 2.48
C GLY A 622 13.21 13.78 3.79
N GLY A 623 11.97 13.43 4.14
CA GLY A 623 11.38 13.71 5.46
C GLY A 623 12.07 12.98 6.63
N GLY A 624 12.62 11.80 6.36
CA GLY A 624 13.48 11.07 7.29
C GLY A 624 14.83 11.77 7.45
N SER A 625 15.46 12.18 6.34
CA SER A 625 16.68 13.00 6.33
C SER A 625 16.50 14.31 7.10
N MET A 626 15.36 14.99 6.90
CA MET A 626 14.94 16.18 7.63
C MET A 626 14.69 15.92 9.12
N SER A 627 14.10 14.78 9.49
CA SER A 627 13.91 14.39 10.90
C SER A 627 15.24 14.15 11.61
N LEU A 628 16.22 13.53 10.93
CA LEU A 628 17.59 13.39 11.44
C LEU A 628 18.29 14.75 11.57
N ASN A 629 18.22 15.58 10.52
CA ASN A 629 18.81 16.93 10.54
C ASN A 629 18.19 17.80 11.63
N GLY A 630 16.88 17.72 11.88
CA GLY A 630 16.22 18.39 13.00
C GLY A 630 16.83 17.99 14.35
N LEU A 631 16.86 16.68 14.66
CA LEU A 631 17.35 16.19 15.95
C LEU A 631 18.86 16.38 16.15
N PHE A 632 19.66 16.29 15.07
CA PHE A 632 21.12 16.43 15.15
C PHE A 632 21.59 17.89 15.10
N ARG A 633 20.99 18.73 14.24
CA ARG A 633 21.38 20.15 14.11
C ARG A 633 20.72 21.03 15.17
N PHE A 634 19.53 20.68 15.64
CA PHE A 634 18.74 21.44 16.62
C PHE A 634 18.24 20.57 17.80
N PRO A 635 19.14 19.89 18.54
CA PRO A 635 18.78 19.06 19.70
C PRO A 635 18.16 19.86 20.86
N ASP A 636 18.24 21.18 20.82
CA ASP A 636 17.62 22.11 21.78
C ASP A 636 16.25 22.63 21.29
N ARG A 637 15.72 22.04 20.20
CA ARG A 637 14.36 22.23 19.65
C ARG A 637 13.56 20.93 19.59
N TYR A 638 14.21 19.79 19.38
CA TYR A 638 13.57 18.47 19.24
C TYR A 638 14.10 17.49 20.30
N ARG A 639 13.19 16.84 21.03
CA ARG A 639 13.49 15.84 22.07
C ARG A 639 13.47 14.40 21.55
N THR A 640 12.70 14.15 20.48
CA THR A 640 12.44 12.82 19.89
C THR A 640 12.36 12.93 18.37
N ALA A 641 12.86 11.96 17.62
CA ALA A 641 12.62 11.85 16.17
C ALA A 641 12.35 10.42 15.71
N ILE A 642 11.52 10.30 14.66
CA ILE A 642 11.32 9.05 13.91
C ILE A 642 11.70 9.32 12.44
N ALA A 643 12.72 8.64 11.94
CA ALA A 643 13.18 8.75 10.56
C ALA A 643 12.97 7.43 9.82
N ILE A 644 12.10 7.45 8.80
CA ILE A 644 11.73 6.27 8.00
C ILE A 644 12.43 6.36 6.64
N ALA A 645 13.12 5.29 6.24
CA ALA A 645 13.90 5.20 5.00
C ALA A 645 14.70 6.49 4.64
N PRO A 646 15.48 7.06 5.59
CA PRO A 646 16.18 8.33 5.36
C PRO A 646 17.36 8.16 4.39
N VAL A 647 17.92 9.28 3.92
CA VAL A 647 19.22 9.37 3.24
C VAL A 647 20.23 10.07 4.17
N PRO A 648 20.98 9.34 5.04
CA PRO A 648 21.85 9.98 6.03
C PRO A 648 23.15 10.54 5.43
N ASP A 649 23.54 10.07 4.24
CA ASP A 649 24.67 10.54 3.46
C ASP A 649 24.22 10.72 2.02
N GLN A 650 24.08 11.97 1.58
CA GLN A 650 23.62 12.34 0.24
C GLN A 650 24.51 11.74 -0.88
N ARG A 651 25.74 11.32 -0.55
CA ARG A 651 26.65 10.66 -1.51
C ARG A 651 26.34 9.18 -1.78
N LEU A 652 25.25 8.66 -1.23
CA LEU A 652 24.77 7.28 -1.47
C LEU A 652 23.54 7.21 -2.38
N TYR A 653 22.95 8.36 -2.69
CA TYR A 653 21.80 8.48 -3.59
C TYR A 653 22.27 8.62 -5.05
N ASP A 654 21.34 8.57 -5.99
CA ASP A 654 21.61 8.49 -7.42
C ASP A 654 22.08 9.82 -8.03
N THR A 655 22.56 9.76 -9.28
CA THR A 655 23.02 10.93 -10.04
C THR A 655 21.90 11.87 -10.49
N ILE A 656 20.74 11.36 -10.92
CA ILE A 656 19.70 12.15 -11.59
C ILE A 656 18.90 12.99 -10.58
N TYR A 657 18.58 12.47 -9.40
CA TYR A 657 18.02 13.28 -8.30
C TYR A 657 19.06 14.21 -7.71
N GLN A 658 20.15 13.65 -7.19
CA GLN A 658 20.90 14.37 -6.18
C GLN A 658 21.82 15.43 -6.81
N GLU A 659 22.33 15.21 -8.02
CA GLU A 659 23.10 16.23 -8.76
C GLU A 659 22.22 17.38 -9.27
N ARG A 660 20.94 17.14 -9.59
CA ARG A 660 19.94 18.18 -9.96
C ARG A 660 19.86 19.28 -8.89
N TYR A 661 19.84 18.85 -7.63
CA TYR A 661 19.67 19.77 -6.49
C TYR A 661 20.99 20.19 -5.83
N MET A 662 22.06 19.40 -5.92
CA MET A 662 23.34 19.65 -5.23
C MET A 662 24.55 19.90 -6.14
N GLY A 663 24.43 19.76 -7.45
CA GLY A 663 25.56 19.73 -8.38
C GLY A 663 26.48 18.52 -8.15
N LEU A 664 27.64 18.50 -8.81
CA LEU A 664 28.63 17.43 -8.64
C LEU A 664 29.29 17.47 -7.25
N PRO A 665 29.61 16.31 -6.63
CA PRO A 665 30.32 16.24 -5.36
C PRO A 665 31.70 16.92 -5.37
N THR A 666 32.38 16.97 -6.52
CA THR A 666 33.65 17.70 -6.73
C THR A 666 33.51 19.19 -6.49
N ASP A 667 32.35 19.74 -6.88
CA ASP A 667 32.11 21.18 -6.98
C ASP A 667 31.42 21.71 -5.71
N ASN A 668 30.77 20.84 -4.94
CA ASN A 668 29.91 21.19 -3.82
C ASN A 668 30.17 20.36 -2.54
N ALA A 669 31.39 19.82 -2.40
CA ALA A 669 31.77 18.88 -1.34
C ALA A 669 31.40 19.31 0.09
N ASP A 670 31.59 20.60 0.43
CA ASP A 670 31.22 21.16 1.73
C ASP A 670 29.72 21.02 2.02
N ALA A 671 28.86 21.31 1.04
CA ALA A 671 27.41 21.23 1.22
C ALA A 671 26.91 19.79 1.22
N TYR A 672 27.50 18.89 0.43
CA TYR A 672 27.24 17.44 0.53
C TYR A 672 27.57 16.92 1.94
N ARG A 673 28.69 17.36 2.54
CA ARG A 673 29.05 17.03 3.93
C ARG A 673 28.03 17.64 4.91
N ASP A 674 27.74 18.93 4.80
CA ASP A 674 27.01 19.67 5.83
C ASP A 674 25.50 19.48 5.76
N GLY A 675 24.95 19.14 4.59
CA GLY A 675 23.56 18.74 4.39
C GLY A 675 23.26 17.31 4.83
N SER A 676 24.24 16.40 4.72
CA SER A 676 24.11 14.99 5.12
C SER A 676 23.99 14.84 6.65
N PRO A 677 22.87 14.27 7.17
CA PRO A 677 22.68 14.11 8.61
C PRO A 677 23.80 13.34 9.35
N ILE A 678 24.47 12.37 8.69
CA ILE A 678 25.51 11.54 9.30
C ILE A 678 26.67 12.37 9.88
N THR A 679 27.02 13.50 9.26
CA THR A 679 28.03 14.45 9.76
C THR A 679 27.69 14.96 11.16
N HIS A 680 26.40 15.19 11.42
CA HIS A 680 25.88 15.75 12.66
C HIS A 680 25.52 14.68 13.69
N ALA A 681 25.62 13.39 13.39
CA ALA A 681 25.24 12.29 14.31
C ALA A 681 25.90 12.37 15.70
N HIS A 682 27.14 12.89 15.77
CA HIS A 682 27.85 13.14 17.02
C HIS A 682 27.14 14.16 17.96
N ARG A 683 26.22 14.97 17.42
CA ARG A 683 25.43 15.98 18.14
C ARG A 683 24.13 15.43 18.72
N LEU A 684 23.73 14.18 18.42
CA LEU A 684 22.50 13.58 18.93
C LEU A 684 22.38 13.77 20.46
N ARG A 685 21.37 14.53 20.86
CA ARG A 685 20.72 14.53 22.17
C ARG A 685 19.24 14.29 21.87
N GLY A 686 18.59 13.41 22.62
CA GLY A 686 17.20 13.05 22.36
C GLY A 686 16.98 11.55 22.23
N ASN A 687 15.80 11.16 21.76
CA ASN A 687 15.46 9.78 21.43
C ASN A 687 15.31 9.66 19.90
N LEU A 688 16.05 8.74 19.26
CA LEU A 688 15.97 8.52 17.81
C LEU A 688 15.45 7.11 17.51
N LEU A 689 14.41 6.99 16.69
CA LEU A 689 13.97 5.77 16.05
C LEU A 689 14.29 5.81 14.55
N LEU A 690 15.14 4.90 14.10
CA LEU A 690 15.40 4.61 12.68
C LEU A 690 14.49 3.46 12.22
N ILE A 691 13.77 3.63 11.12
CA ILE A 691 12.97 2.56 10.50
C ILE A 691 13.36 2.45 9.02
N HIS A 692 13.56 1.25 8.50
CA HIS A 692 13.99 1.09 7.10
C HIS A 692 13.67 -0.31 6.55
N GLY A 693 13.19 -0.41 5.31
CA GLY A 693 13.15 -1.66 4.55
C GLY A 693 14.55 -2.11 4.14
N THR A 694 14.95 -3.34 4.49
CA THR A 694 16.28 -3.87 4.09
C THR A 694 16.35 -4.28 2.61
N GLY A 695 15.21 -4.26 1.91
CA GLY A 695 15.10 -4.41 0.46
C GLY A 695 14.70 -3.10 -0.23
N ASP A 696 14.96 -1.95 0.40
CA ASP A 696 14.76 -0.62 -0.20
C ASP A 696 15.73 -0.41 -1.36
N ASP A 697 15.18 -0.41 -2.57
CA ASP A 697 15.90 -0.23 -3.84
C ASP A 697 16.14 1.24 -4.21
N ASN A 698 15.61 2.19 -3.41
CA ASN A 698 15.73 3.62 -3.66
C ASN A 698 16.62 4.30 -2.58
N CYS A 699 16.12 4.45 -1.35
CA CYS A 699 16.85 5.07 -0.25
C CYS A 699 17.85 4.12 0.44
N HIS A 700 18.31 3.09 -0.27
CA HIS A 700 19.33 2.08 0.09
C HIS A 700 19.71 1.96 1.58
N TYR A 701 19.32 0.84 2.19
CA TYR A 701 19.59 0.49 3.61
C TYR A 701 21.06 0.70 4.05
N GLN A 702 22.03 0.57 3.14
CA GLN A 702 23.44 0.94 3.33
C GLN A 702 23.64 2.32 3.99
N GLY A 703 22.80 3.32 3.68
CA GLY A 703 22.85 4.64 4.30
C GLY A 703 22.49 4.62 5.78
N THR A 704 21.50 3.82 6.17
CA THR A 704 21.14 3.58 7.57
C THR A 704 22.19 2.76 8.30
N GLU A 705 22.79 1.73 7.69
CA GLU A 705 23.89 0.98 8.32
C GLU A 705 25.11 1.87 8.60
N ARG A 706 25.48 2.74 7.65
CA ARG A 706 26.57 3.72 7.87
C ARG A 706 26.23 4.74 8.97
N LEU A 707 24.96 5.12 9.13
CA LEU A 707 24.53 5.97 10.24
C LEU A 707 24.58 5.22 11.59
N ILE A 708 24.20 3.94 11.61
CA ILE A 708 24.27 3.06 12.80
C ILE A 708 25.71 2.94 13.29
N ASP A 709 26.66 2.63 12.40
CA ASP A 709 28.10 2.61 12.71
C ASP A 709 28.58 3.98 13.23
N ALA A 710 28.23 5.07 12.54
CA ALA A 710 28.60 6.43 12.97
C ALA A 710 28.03 6.84 14.34
N LEU A 711 26.86 6.33 14.74
CA LEU A 711 26.28 6.56 16.07
C LEU A 711 26.96 5.70 17.15
N ILE A 712 27.23 4.43 16.85
CA ILE A 712 27.99 3.51 17.73
C ILE A 712 29.39 4.08 18.00
N ALA A 713 30.11 4.50 16.95
CA ALA A 713 31.43 5.12 17.04
C ALA A 713 31.47 6.49 17.75
N LYS A 714 30.32 7.02 18.17
CA LYS A 714 30.17 8.23 19.00
C LYS A 714 29.47 7.96 20.34
N GLY A 715 29.27 6.69 20.71
CA GLY A 715 28.65 6.28 21.97
C GLY A 715 27.21 6.77 22.13
N LYS A 716 26.45 6.87 21.03
CA LYS A 716 25.10 7.43 21.02
C LYS A 716 24.03 6.35 21.18
N PRO A 717 23.04 6.52 22.08
CA PRO A 717 21.86 5.66 22.12
C PRO A 717 20.88 6.03 21.00
N PHE A 718 20.30 5.01 20.38
CA PHE A 718 19.22 5.10 19.38
C PHE A 718 18.46 3.76 19.35
N THR A 719 17.29 3.76 18.73
CA THR A 719 16.51 2.56 18.41
C THR A 719 16.51 2.37 16.90
N VAL A 720 16.59 1.12 16.44
CA VAL A 720 16.45 0.78 15.01
C VAL A 720 15.46 -0.37 14.84
N LEU A 721 14.59 -0.26 13.84
CA LEU A 721 13.68 -1.30 13.37
C LEU A 721 13.92 -1.55 11.87
N PRO A 722 14.77 -2.52 11.50
CA PRO A 722 14.87 -2.97 10.13
C PRO A 722 13.65 -3.83 9.78
N TYR A 723 13.11 -3.66 8.57
CA TYR A 723 12.07 -4.51 8.01
C TYR A 723 12.69 -5.47 6.97
N PRO A 724 12.79 -6.78 7.26
CA PRO A 724 13.42 -7.76 6.36
C PRO A 724 12.75 -7.82 4.98
N ASN A 725 13.49 -7.53 3.91
CA ASN A 725 13.03 -7.50 2.51
C ASN A 725 11.71 -6.73 2.25
N ARG A 726 11.53 -5.59 2.91
CA ARG A 726 10.53 -4.58 2.51
C ARG A 726 11.20 -3.53 1.62
N THR A 727 10.47 -2.95 0.67
CA THR A 727 10.98 -1.88 -0.20
C THR A 727 10.83 -0.51 0.47
N HIS A 728 11.09 0.58 -0.27
CA HIS A 728 10.93 1.96 0.21
C HIS A 728 9.54 2.25 0.82
N ALA A 729 8.50 1.56 0.36
CA ALA A 729 7.13 1.72 0.84
C ALA A 729 6.86 1.11 2.23
N VAL A 730 7.76 0.27 2.76
CA VAL A 730 7.63 -0.47 4.03
C VAL A 730 6.21 -1.03 4.24
N SER A 731 5.71 -1.73 3.22
CA SER A 731 4.32 -2.20 3.16
C SER A 731 4.19 -3.68 2.79
N GLU A 732 5.23 -4.30 2.24
CA GLU A 732 5.19 -5.69 1.78
C GLU A 732 5.09 -6.69 2.94
N GLY A 733 4.36 -7.78 2.72
CA GLY A 733 4.16 -8.85 3.69
C GLY A 733 3.12 -8.55 4.76
N GLU A 734 2.57 -9.61 5.37
CA GLU A 734 1.50 -9.54 6.36
C GLU A 734 1.90 -8.70 7.59
N ASN A 735 0.92 -8.02 8.18
CA ASN A 735 1.04 -7.18 9.39
C ASN A 735 2.05 -6.02 9.34
N THR A 736 2.84 -5.87 8.27
CA THR A 736 3.90 -4.85 8.13
C THR A 736 3.39 -3.42 8.41
N VAL A 737 2.27 -3.02 7.80
CA VAL A 737 1.73 -1.66 7.92
C VAL A 737 1.14 -1.41 9.34
N PRO A 738 0.25 -2.26 9.91
CA PRO A 738 -0.17 -2.10 11.30
C PRO A 738 1.00 -2.09 12.30
N HIS A 739 2.01 -2.95 12.13
CA HIS A 739 3.19 -2.98 13.00
C HIS A 739 3.99 -1.67 12.95
N LEU A 740 4.09 -1.05 11.78
CA LEU A 740 4.79 0.23 11.56
C LEU A 740 4.12 1.34 12.37
N TRP A 741 2.83 1.58 12.14
CA TRP A 741 2.08 2.65 12.80
C TRP A 741 1.92 2.40 14.31
N ASN A 742 1.77 1.14 14.75
CA ASN A 742 1.78 0.80 16.19
C ASN A 742 3.14 1.12 16.82
N THR A 743 4.25 0.76 16.16
CA THR A 743 5.60 1.07 16.67
C THR A 743 5.84 2.57 16.74
N MET A 744 5.42 3.34 15.73
CA MET A 744 5.54 4.80 15.74
C MET A 744 4.70 5.43 16.87
N THR A 745 3.46 4.96 17.06
CA THR A 745 2.55 5.45 18.12
C THR A 745 3.12 5.17 19.51
N ARG A 746 3.55 3.93 19.77
CA ARG A 746 4.25 3.50 20.99
C ARG A 746 5.49 4.36 21.23
N TYR A 747 6.33 4.56 20.21
CA TYR A 747 7.55 5.34 20.35
C TYR A 747 7.29 6.81 20.71
N LEU A 748 6.27 7.46 20.11
CA LEU A 748 5.87 8.81 20.51
C LEU A 748 5.33 8.84 21.95
N ARG A 749 4.44 7.91 22.31
CA ARG A 749 3.88 7.77 23.67
C ARG A 749 4.96 7.67 24.75
N ASP A 750 5.87 6.72 24.60
CA ASP A 750 6.84 6.40 25.64
C ASP A 750 7.91 7.50 25.79
N ASN A 751 8.18 8.26 24.72
CA ASN A 751 9.24 9.28 24.65
C ASN A 751 8.77 10.74 24.72
N LEU A 752 7.48 11.02 24.52
CA LEU A 752 6.88 12.37 24.58
C LEU A 752 5.72 12.48 25.58
N GLN A 753 5.23 11.38 26.17
CA GLN A 753 4.42 11.38 27.39
C GLN A 753 3.28 12.42 27.39
N SER A 754 2.25 12.19 26.56
CA SER A 754 1.02 13.00 26.57
C SER A 754 0.21 12.75 27.86
N PRO A 755 -0.39 13.80 28.48
CA PRO A 755 -1.25 13.65 29.65
C PRO A 755 -2.62 13.00 29.33
N HIS A 756 -2.99 12.89 28.05
CA HIS A 756 -4.21 12.25 27.58
C HIS A 756 -3.96 11.11 26.58
N ALA A 757 -2.70 10.70 26.38
CA ALA A 757 -2.48 9.37 25.83
C ALA A 757 -3.02 8.36 26.87
N PRO A 758 -3.78 7.33 26.45
CA PRO A 758 -4.12 6.26 27.38
C PRO A 758 -2.83 5.70 27.97
N ALA A 759 -2.84 5.43 29.28
CA ALA A 759 -1.88 4.51 29.88
C ALA A 759 -1.85 3.26 28.98
N PRO A 760 -0.66 2.74 28.66
CA PRO A 760 -0.45 1.91 27.48
C PRO A 760 -1.57 0.88 27.33
N GLU A 761 -2.26 0.88 26.18
CA GLU A 761 -2.91 -0.35 25.74
C GLU A 761 -1.88 -1.46 25.93
N PRO A 762 -2.21 -2.52 26.71
CA PRO A 762 -1.27 -3.60 26.94
C PRO A 762 -0.82 -4.12 25.57
N GLU A 763 0.43 -4.56 25.48
CA GLU A 763 0.93 -5.15 24.24
C GLU A 763 -0.08 -6.17 23.74
N SER A 764 -0.48 -6.02 22.48
CA SER A 764 -1.82 -6.37 21.94
C SER A 764 -2.48 -7.56 22.64
N PRO A 765 -3.75 -7.46 23.08
CA PRO A 765 -4.39 -8.37 24.05
C PRO A 765 -4.57 -9.84 23.61
N ASP A 766 -3.90 -10.26 22.53
CA ASP A 766 -3.34 -11.59 22.30
C ASP A 766 -2.31 -12.00 23.40
N SER A 767 -2.67 -11.76 24.66
CA SER A 767 -2.04 -12.20 25.91
C SER A 767 -3.07 -12.07 27.04
N PRO A 768 -4.12 -12.92 27.07
CA PRO A 768 -5.28 -12.75 27.92
C PRO A 768 -4.98 -13.17 29.37
N SER A 769 -4.44 -12.23 30.14
CA SER A 769 -4.32 -12.34 31.60
C SER A 769 -5.45 -11.64 32.37
N GLY A 770 -6.50 -11.20 31.67
CA GLY A 770 -7.78 -10.83 32.30
C GLY A 770 -8.59 -12.09 32.59
N PRO A 771 -9.26 -12.21 33.76
CA PRO A 771 -10.01 -13.42 34.12
C PRO A 771 -11.23 -13.58 33.20
N VAL A 772 -11.17 -14.56 32.28
CA VAL A 772 -12.29 -14.89 31.40
C VAL A 772 -13.45 -15.43 32.23
N GLU A 773 -14.58 -14.72 32.24
CA GLU A 773 -15.78 -15.21 32.91
C GLU A 773 -16.37 -16.41 32.16
N ARG A 774 -16.52 -17.54 32.86
CA ARG A 774 -17.10 -18.77 32.32
C ARG A 774 -18.25 -19.27 33.16
N GLU A 775 -19.29 -19.77 32.52
CA GLU A 775 -20.26 -20.67 33.14
C GLU A 775 -19.66 -22.08 33.19
N THR A 776 -19.88 -22.83 34.26
CA THR A 776 -19.34 -24.21 34.38
C THR A 776 -20.49 -25.19 34.47
N ARG A 777 -20.52 -26.17 33.56
CA ARG A 777 -21.52 -27.24 33.48
C ARG A 777 -20.85 -28.59 33.64
N VAL A 778 -21.65 -29.59 34.05
CA VAL A 778 -21.24 -31.00 34.03
C VAL A 778 -21.97 -31.68 32.87
N VAL A 779 -21.23 -32.15 31.87
CA VAL A 779 -21.78 -32.78 30.66
C VAL A 779 -21.23 -34.21 30.60
N SER A 780 -22.12 -35.20 30.71
CA SER A 780 -21.77 -36.64 30.69
C SER A 780 -20.67 -37.08 31.67
N GLY A 781 -20.43 -36.28 32.71
CA GLY A 781 -19.39 -36.49 33.74
C GLY A 781 -18.08 -35.72 33.53
N TRP A 782 -17.94 -34.95 32.44
CA TRP A 782 -16.87 -33.98 32.23
C TRP A 782 -17.24 -32.60 32.75
N THR A 783 -16.23 -31.81 33.12
CA THR A 783 -16.39 -30.39 33.45
C THR A 783 -16.24 -29.55 32.18
N VAL A 784 -17.28 -28.80 31.82
CA VAL A 784 -17.29 -27.92 30.63
C VAL A 784 -17.37 -26.47 31.08
N HIS A 785 -16.36 -25.67 30.74
CA HIS A 785 -16.27 -24.25 31.02
C HIS A 785 -16.63 -23.44 29.76
N ILE A 786 -17.82 -22.86 29.74
CA ILE A 786 -18.34 -22.08 28.61
C ILE A 786 -18.08 -20.61 28.85
N ASN A 787 -17.31 -19.98 27.97
CA ASN A 787 -17.08 -18.54 27.96
C ASN A 787 -18.40 -17.78 27.87
N LYS A 788 -18.67 -16.87 28.82
CA LYS A 788 -19.96 -16.17 28.88
C LYS A 788 -20.25 -15.33 27.63
N THR A 789 -19.22 -14.87 26.92
CA THR A 789 -19.40 -14.15 25.65
C THR A 789 -20.16 -15.02 24.64
N LEU A 790 -19.86 -16.31 24.53
CA LEU A 790 -20.59 -17.24 23.66
C LEU A 790 -22.09 -17.30 24.02
N LEU A 791 -22.41 -17.43 25.31
CA LEU A 791 -23.80 -17.47 25.80
C LEU A 791 -24.57 -16.17 25.48
N THR A 792 -23.87 -15.03 25.39
CA THR A 792 -24.49 -13.74 25.03
C THR A 792 -24.52 -13.43 23.52
N THR A 793 -23.54 -13.87 22.74
CA THR A 793 -23.40 -13.50 21.31
C THR A 793 -23.82 -14.60 20.33
N ARG A 794 -23.82 -15.87 20.76
CA ARG A 794 -24.14 -17.07 19.97
C ARG A 794 -24.85 -18.12 20.84
N GLY A 795 -25.82 -17.69 21.65
CA GLY A 795 -26.41 -18.52 22.70
C GLY A 795 -27.01 -19.82 22.16
N THR A 796 -27.79 -19.75 21.07
CA THR A 796 -28.45 -20.92 20.46
C THR A 796 -27.44 -21.92 19.90
N GLU A 797 -26.41 -21.44 19.21
CA GLU A 797 -25.34 -22.24 18.64
C GLU A 797 -24.48 -22.88 19.74
N THR A 798 -24.28 -22.17 20.84
CA THR A 798 -23.53 -22.65 22.02
C THR A 798 -24.28 -23.77 22.73
N GLU A 799 -25.59 -23.61 22.97
CA GLU A 799 -26.43 -24.69 23.51
C GLU A 799 -26.45 -25.90 22.57
N ARG A 800 -26.55 -25.68 21.25
CA ARG A 800 -26.51 -26.76 20.25
C ARG A 800 -25.16 -27.49 20.25
N ALA A 801 -24.05 -26.77 20.37
CA ALA A 801 -22.72 -27.37 20.53
C ALA A 801 -22.59 -28.17 21.85
N VAL A 802 -23.24 -27.74 22.94
CA VAL A 802 -23.30 -28.52 24.20
C VAL A 802 -24.10 -29.81 24.03
N GLU A 803 -25.21 -29.81 23.29
CA GLU A 803 -25.98 -31.04 22.97
C GLU A 803 -25.15 -32.03 22.13
N LEU A 804 -24.43 -31.55 21.12
CA LEU A 804 -23.60 -32.36 20.24
C LEU A 804 -22.38 -32.90 21.00
N LEU A 805 -21.70 -32.06 21.81
CA LEU A 805 -20.65 -32.50 22.70
C LEU A 805 -21.14 -33.58 23.68
N LYS A 806 -22.35 -33.43 24.25
CA LYS A 806 -22.94 -34.45 25.13
C LYS A 806 -23.08 -35.79 24.42
N THR A 807 -23.47 -35.79 23.14
CA THR A 807 -23.60 -37.00 22.33
C THR A 807 -22.24 -37.67 22.08
N MET A 808 -21.20 -36.88 21.75
CA MET A 808 -19.82 -37.36 21.62
C MET A 808 -19.29 -37.97 22.94
N LEU A 809 -19.47 -37.26 24.06
CA LEU A 809 -19.01 -37.72 25.39
C LEU A 809 -19.79 -38.95 25.91
N ASP A 810 -21.09 -39.04 25.63
CA ASP A 810 -21.89 -40.25 25.92
C ASP A 810 -21.41 -41.46 25.10
N GLU A 811 -20.98 -41.25 23.85
CA GLU A 811 -20.33 -42.31 23.08
C GLU A 811 -18.96 -42.69 23.65
N ILE A 812 -18.09 -41.72 23.97
CA ILE A 812 -16.77 -42.01 24.56
C ILE A 812 -16.94 -42.85 25.83
N ALA A 813 -17.88 -42.48 26.71
CA ALA A 813 -18.21 -43.22 27.92
C ALA A 813 -18.88 -44.60 27.68
N ARG A 814 -19.22 -44.94 26.43
CA ARG A 814 -19.81 -46.22 25.99
C ARG A 814 -18.79 -47.13 25.28
N VAL A 815 -17.76 -46.58 24.63
CA VAL A 815 -16.80 -47.34 23.81
C VAL A 815 -15.40 -47.43 24.40
N VAL A 816 -14.96 -46.44 25.18
CA VAL A 816 -13.65 -46.41 25.84
C VAL A 816 -13.76 -47.12 27.21
N PRO A 817 -12.74 -47.90 27.66
CA PRO A 817 -12.79 -48.60 28.95
C PRO A 817 -13.01 -47.69 30.16
N ASP A 818 -13.81 -48.14 31.14
CA ASP A 818 -14.21 -47.36 32.33
C ASP A 818 -13.04 -46.68 33.06
N ASN A 819 -11.89 -47.35 33.17
CA ASN A 819 -10.68 -46.80 33.78
C ASN A 819 -10.10 -45.63 32.98
N ALA A 820 -10.05 -45.73 31.65
CA ALA A 820 -9.61 -44.62 30.81
C ALA A 820 -10.64 -43.48 30.79
N VAL A 821 -11.94 -43.78 30.76
CA VAL A 821 -13.03 -42.78 30.90
C VAL A 821 -12.94 -42.03 32.23
N ALA A 822 -12.57 -42.70 33.32
CA ALA A 822 -12.36 -42.07 34.63
C ALA A 822 -11.16 -41.10 34.67
N GLU A 823 -10.13 -41.34 33.86
CA GLU A 823 -9.03 -40.37 33.65
C GLU A 823 -9.43 -39.24 32.70
N LEU A 824 -10.07 -39.55 31.58
CA LEU A 824 -10.53 -38.55 30.60
C LEU A 824 -11.49 -37.51 31.22
N ARG A 825 -12.35 -37.93 32.16
CA ARG A 825 -13.27 -37.02 32.89
C ARG A 825 -12.57 -35.99 33.78
N LYS A 826 -11.27 -36.14 34.05
CA LYS A 826 -10.45 -35.15 34.77
C LYS A 826 -9.95 -34.03 33.86
N VAL A 827 -9.96 -34.24 32.54
CA VAL A 827 -9.57 -33.24 31.53
C VAL A 827 -10.70 -32.21 31.43
N PRO A 828 -10.44 -30.91 31.73
CA PRO A 828 -11.44 -29.87 31.53
C PRO A 828 -11.69 -29.66 30.04
N LEU A 829 -12.91 -29.27 29.70
CA LEU A 829 -13.31 -28.90 28.33
C LEU A 829 -13.68 -27.42 28.31
N TYR A 830 -13.17 -26.65 27.35
CA TYR A 830 -13.44 -25.23 27.23
C TYR A 830 -14.18 -24.90 25.93
N PHE A 831 -15.26 -24.12 26.03
CA PHE A 831 -15.89 -23.49 24.88
C PHE A 831 -15.50 -22.00 24.90
N ASN A 832 -14.78 -21.53 23.88
CA ASN A 832 -14.40 -20.12 23.70
C ASN A 832 -14.80 -19.61 22.29
N PRO A 833 -14.88 -18.29 22.07
CA PRO A 833 -15.01 -17.72 20.73
C PRO A 833 -13.83 -18.08 19.81
N GLU A 834 -14.04 -17.91 18.51
CA GLU A 834 -12.99 -18.01 17.49
C GLU A 834 -11.92 -16.92 17.73
N TYR A 835 -10.63 -17.29 17.74
CA TYR A 835 -9.53 -16.34 17.93
C TYR A 835 -9.29 -15.52 16.65
N PRO A 836 -9.05 -14.20 16.73
CA PRO A 836 -8.80 -13.37 15.55
C PRO A 836 -7.68 -13.91 14.65
N GLY A 837 -7.97 -14.08 13.37
CA GLY A 837 -7.00 -14.60 12.39
C GLY A 837 -6.72 -16.11 12.48
N GLN A 838 -7.30 -16.84 13.43
CA GLN A 838 -7.15 -18.29 13.53
C GLN A 838 -8.43 -18.99 13.03
N GLY A 839 -8.27 -19.94 12.10
CA GLY A 839 -9.40 -20.76 11.63
C GLY A 839 -10.01 -21.59 12.76
N PRO A 840 -11.36 -21.74 12.80
CA PRO A 840 -12.09 -22.45 13.85
C PRO A 840 -11.64 -23.90 13.98
N ARG A 841 -11.33 -24.35 15.21
CA ARG A 841 -10.91 -25.73 15.49
C ARG A 841 -11.25 -26.22 16.90
N ALA A 842 -11.07 -27.51 17.12
CA ALA A 842 -10.78 -28.07 18.43
C ALA A 842 -9.25 -28.25 18.57
N GLU A 843 -8.70 -28.18 19.79
CA GLU A 843 -7.30 -28.57 20.07
C GLU A 843 -7.05 -28.86 21.57
N TYR A 844 -6.14 -29.79 21.86
CA TYR A 844 -5.61 -30.06 23.20
C TYR A 844 -4.38 -29.19 23.54
N HIS A 845 -4.32 -28.70 24.79
CA HIS A 845 -3.28 -27.76 25.26
C HIS A 845 -2.26 -28.42 26.22
N PRO A 846 -1.12 -28.94 25.72
CA PRO A 846 -0.16 -29.66 26.57
C PRO A 846 0.70 -28.74 27.47
N GLY A 847 0.79 -27.43 27.19
CA GLY A 847 1.72 -26.53 27.87
C GLY A 847 1.24 -25.08 27.99
N ALA A 848 1.49 -24.46 29.15
CA ALA A 848 1.06 -23.10 29.45
C ALA A 848 1.89 -22.00 28.75
N ASP A 849 3.06 -22.34 28.21
CA ASP A 849 3.92 -21.40 27.48
C ASP A 849 3.32 -21.07 26.11
N TRP A 850 3.02 -22.08 25.29
CA TRP A 850 2.34 -21.87 24.00
C TRP A 850 1.01 -21.13 24.13
N LEU A 851 0.22 -21.42 25.18
CA LEU A 851 -1.01 -20.67 25.49
C LEU A 851 -0.72 -19.17 25.68
N ARG A 852 0.29 -18.80 26.47
CA ARG A 852 0.69 -17.39 26.64
C ARG A 852 1.19 -16.78 25.32
N ASP A 853 2.07 -17.48 24.62
CA ASP A 853 2.72 -17.00 23.39
C ASP A 853 1.74 -16.82 22.21
N ASN A 854 0.57 -17.46 22.24
CA ASN A 854 -0.46 -17.43 21.19
C ASN A 854 -1.77 -16.75 21.64
N GLY A 855 -1.73 -15.96 22.71
CA GLY A 855 -2.86 -15.15 23.14
C GLY A 855 -4.06 -15.95 23.68
N ARG A 856 -3.79 -17.01 24.44
CA ARG A 856 -4.81 -17.86 25.06
C ARG A 856 -4.64 -17.94 26.58
N ASP A 857 -5.74 -18.27 27.27
CA ASP A 857 -5.78 -18.33 28.73
C ASP A 857 -4.90 -19.47 29.27
N PRO A 858 -3.81 -19.17 30.02
CA PRO A 858 -2.87 -20.19 30.49
C PRO A 858 -3.46 -21.14 31.56
N THR A 859 -4.64 -20.85 32.11
CA THR A 859 -5.34 -21.78 33.00
C THR A 859 -5.93 -22.97 32.25
N MET A 860 -6.01 -22.91 30.91
CA MET A 860 -6.45 -24.00 30.04
C MET A 860 -5.35 -25.05 29.76
N VAL A 861 -4.21 -24.99 30.47
CA VAL A 861 -3.16 -26.02 30.35
C VAL A 861 -3.66 -27.40 30.81
N LYS A 862 -3.32 -28.44 30.05
CA LYS A 862 -3.81 -29.83 30.17
C LYS A 862 -5.34 -29.96 29.99
N SER A 863 -5.94 -29.12 29.14
CA SER A 863 -7.36 -29.15 28.80
C SER A 863 -7.60 -29.24 27.28
N VAL A 864 -8.84 -29.53 26.88
CA VAL A 864 -9.29 -29.45 25.47
C VAL A 864 -10.07 -28.16 25.27
N GLU A 865 -9.78 -27.43 24.19
CA GLU A 865 -10.52 -26.24 23.78
C GLU A 865 -11.29 -26.47 22.48
N PHE A 866 -12.51 -25.94 22.44
CA PHE A 866 -13.38 -25.87 21.27
C PHE A 866 -13.61 -24.39 20.94
N SER A 867 -12.95 -23.92 19.89
CA SER A 867 -13.17 -22.58 19.29
C SER A 867 -14.13 -22.64 18.09
N ASN A 868 -14.34 -23.83 17.53
CA ASN A 868 -15.16 -24.09 16.34
C ASN A 868 -16.69 -24.00 16.54
N ILE A 869 -17.16 -23.27 17.56
CA ILE A 869 -18.59 -23.21 17.94
C ILE A 869 -19.51 -22.79 16.77
N GLY A 870 -19.04 -21.91 15.88
CA GLY A 870 -19.79 -21.48 14.70
C GLY A 870 -19.99 -22.54 13.61
N ILE A 871 -19.22 -23.63 13.64
CA ILE A 871 -19.28 -24.74 12.67
C ILE A 871 -19.42 -26.13 13.33
N PHE A 872 -19.66 -26.17 14.64
CA PHE A 872 -19.57 -27.39 15.47
C PHE A 872 -20.44 -28.54 14.96
N GLU A 873 -21.63 -28.24 14.42
CA GLU A 873 -22.54 -29.23 13.82
C GLU A 873 -22.04 -29.76 12.46
N ALA A 874 -21.41 -28.92 11.64
CA ALA A 874 -20.79 -29.34 10.39
C ALA A 874 -19.53 -30.19 10.64
N GLU A 875 -18.74 -29.83 11.66
CA GLU A 875 -17.59 -30.63 12.09
C GLU A 875 -18.01 -31.97 12.69
N THR A 876 -19.10 -32.02 13.46
CA THR A 876 -19.70 -33.29 13.94
C THR A 876 -20.20 -34.17 12.77
N ALA A 877 -20.60 -33.57 11.65
CA ALA A 877 -20.98 -34.31 10.44
C ALA A 877 -19.76 -34.82 9.63
N ARG A 878 -18.59 -34.19 9.77
CA ARG A 878 -17.30 -34.62 9.17
C ARG A 878 -16.61 -35.69 10.02
N MET A 879 -16.35 -35.37 11.29
CA MET A 879 -15.75 -36.25 12.30
C MET A 879 -16.80 -36.51 13.40
N PRO A 880 -17.51 -37.65 13.39
CA PRO A 880 -18.57 -37.95 14.35
C PRO A 880 -18.18 -37.88 15.84
N ASN A 881 -16.89 -37.93 16.16
CA ASN A 881 -16.41 -37.84 17.53
C ASN A 881 -15.06 -37.11 17.68
N PHE A 882 -14.86 -35.96 17.03
CA PHE A 882 -13.60 -35.19 17.14
C PHE A 882 -13.22 -34.79 18.59
N ALA A 883 -14.19 -34.80 19.53
CA ALA A 883 -13.88 -34.67 20.96
C ALA A 883 -13.02 -35.82 21.50
N LEU A 884 -13.10 -37.03 20.91
CA LEU A 884 -12.24 -38.18 21.21
C LEU A 884 -10.81 -37.96 20.69
N HIS A 885 -10.61 -37.29 19.55
CA HIS A 885 -9.27 -36.96 19.03
C HIS A 885 -8.47 -36.14 20.05
N GLU A 886 -9.06 -35.05 20.54
CA GLU A 886 -8.43 -34.18 21.53
C GLU A 886 -8.30 -34.84 22.92
N LEU A 887 -9.25 -35.69 23.29
CA LEU A 887 -9.15 -36.50 24.51
C LEU A 887 -8.11 -37.63 24.37
N ALA A 888 -7.79 -38.10 23.16
CA ALA A 888 -6.69 -39.02 22.91
C ALA A 888 -5.32 -38.33 23.06
N HIS A 889 -5.17 -37.09 22.58
CA HIS A 889 -4.02 -36.24 22.92
C HIS A 889 -3.87 -36.07 24.44
N ALA A 890 -4.97 -35.78 25.14
CA ALA A 890 -4.97 -35.66 26.59
C ALA A 890 -4.56 -36.97 27.31
N TYR A 891 -5.03 -38.13 26.83
CA TYR A 891 -4.65 -39.44 27.37
C TYR A 891 -3.17 -39.78 27.13
N HIS A 892 -2.67 -39.46 25.94
CA HIS A 892 -1.28 -39.65 25.55
C HIS A 892 -0.33 -38.77 26.36
N ASP A 893 -0.70 -37.53 26.69
CA ASP A 893 0.08 -36.64 27.56
C ASP A 893 0.01 -37.06 29.04
N LEU A 894 -1.21 -37.25 29.58
CA LEU A 894 -1.46 -37.33 31.03
C LEU A 894 -1.43 -38.73 31.62
N VAL A 895 -1.75 -39.78 30.85
CA VAL A 895 -2.01 -41.13 31.37
C VAL A 895 -0.98 -42.15 30.91
N LEU A 896 -0.50 -42.05 29.67
CA LEU A 896 0.49 -42.99 29.14
C LEU A 896 1.89 -42.77 29.73
N ALA A 897 2.59 -43.87 30.02
CA ALA A 897 3.95 -43.83 30.52
C ALA A 897 4.89 -43.16 29.51
N GLY A 898 5.56 -42.08 29.94
CA GLY A 898 6.40 -41.23 29.10
C GLY A 898 5.68 -40.05 28.45
N GLY A 899 4.36 -39.92 28.62
CA GLY A 899 3.57 -38.88 27.95
C GLY A 899 3.71 -38.96 26.43
N PHE A 900 3.79 -37.79 25.77
CA PHE A 900 4.12 -37.65 24.35
C PHE A 900 5.48 -38.23 23.91
N ALA A 901 6.34 -38.65 24.85
CA ALA A 901 7.59 -39.38 24.58
C ALA A 901 7.44 -40.91 24.77
N ASN A 902 6.22 -41.45 24.80
CA ASN A 902 5.96 -42.89 24.87
C ASN A 902 6.67 -43.66 23.73
N ALA A 903 7.60 -44.53 24.10
CA ALA A 903 8.50 -45.19 23.15
C ALA A 903 7.78 -46.12 22.15
N ASP A 904 6.67 -46.76 22.56
CA ASP A 904 5.93 -47.68 21.68
C ASP A 904 5.18 -46.91 20.58
N ILE A 905 4.54 -45.78 20.91
CA ILE A 905 3.90 -44.90 19.92
C ILE A 905 4.94 -44.30 18.97
N GLN A 906 6.09 -43.84 19.49
CA GLN A 906 7.18 -43.30 18.69
C GLN A 906 7.74 -44.34 17.69
N ALA A 907 7.87 -45.60 18.12
CA ALA A 907 8.30 -46.71 17.27
C ALA A 907 7.24 -47.06 16.20
N ALA A 908 5.96 -47.14 16.59
CA ALA A 908 4.85 -47.43 15.68
C ALA A 908 4.70 -46.34 14.61
N PHE A 909 4.75 -45.06 15.00
CA PHE A 909 4.73 -43.92 14.07
C PHE A 909 5.89 -43.99 13.05
N THR A 910 7.10 -44.30 13.52
CA THR A 910 8.28 -44.42 12.65
C THR A 910 8.06 -45.54 11.63
N LEU A 911 7.57 -46.70 12.04
CA LEU A 911 7.27 -47.82 11.15
C LEU A 911 6.16 -47.49 10.13
N ALA A 912 5.08 -46.84 10.56
CA ALA A 912 3.98 -46.42 9.68
C ALA A 912 4.42 -45.37 8.64
N LYS A 913 5.36 -44.49 9.03
CA LYS A 913 5.94 -43.45 8.18
C LYS A 913 6.99 -43.99 7.20
N GLU A 914 7.82 -44.95 7.62
CA GLU A 914 8.80 -45.62 6.74
C GLU A 914 8.14 -46.56 5.73
N SER A 915 7.01 -47.16 6.09
CA SER A 915 6.23 -48.04 5.19
C SER A 915 5.28 -47.28 4.24
N GLY A 916 5.10 -45.98 4.43
CA GLY A 916 4.23 -45.14 3.58
C GLY A 916 2.73 -45.49 3.67
N LEU A 917 2.30 -46.26 4.68
CA LEU A 917 0.93 -46.77 4.83
C LEU A 917 -0.15 -45.68 4.71
N TYR A 918 0.18 -44.47 5.16
CA TYR A 918 -0.71 -43.33 5.30
C TYR A 918 -0.41 -42.17 4.30
N ASP A 919 0.49 -42.38 3.33
CA ASP A 919 0.94 -41.32 2.41
C ASP A 919 -0.10 -40.93 1.33
N ASN A 920 -1.07 -41.79 1.06
CA ASN A 920 -2.16 -41.52 0.12
C ASN A 920 -3.39 -42.40 0.45
N VAL A 921 -4.29 -41.88 1.30
CA VAL A 921 -5.48 -42.58 1.80
C VAL A 921 -6.75 -41.78 1.51
N GLU A 922 -7.91 -42.45 1.49
CA GLU A 922 -9.21 -41.79 1.25
C GLU A 922 -9.57 -40.87 2.43
N ARG A 923 -9.99 -39.63 2.15
CA ARG A 923 -10.59 -38.72 3.13
C ARG A 923 -12.03 -38.37 2.76
N ARG A 924 -12.91 -38.22 3.77
CA ARG A 924 -14.35 -37.97 3.63
C ARG A 924 -14.79 -36.69 4.35
N PHE A 925 -15.30 -35.71 3.61
CA PHE A 925 -15.64 -34.38 4.16
C PHE A 925 -16.98 -34.27 4.90
N GLY A 926 -17.75 -35.36 5.05
CA GLY A 926 -19.06 -35.40 5.75
C GLY A 926 -20.22 -34.70 5.04
N ASN A 927 -19.98 -33.53 4.47
CA ASN A 927 -20.92 -32.64 3.78
C ASN A 927 -21.43 -33.12 2.41
N GLY A 928 -21.12 -34.35 2.00
CA GLY A 928 -21.48 -34.91 0.69
C GLY A 928 -20.57 -34.53 -0.48
N ALA A 929 -19.48 -33.77 -0.24
CA ALA A 929 -18.44 -33.56 -1.25
C ALA A 929 -17.72 -34.90 -1.59
N PRO A 930 -17.18 -35.05 -2.82
CA PRO A 930 -16.45 -36.26 -3.20
C PRO A 930 -15.24 -36.52 -2.28
N SER A 931 -15.01 -37.79 -1.94
CA SER A 931 -13.78 -38.20 -1.26
C SER A 931 -12.55 -37.87 -2.11
N VAL A 932 -11.48 -37.41 -1.46
CA VAL A 932 -10.15 -37.25 -2.08
C VAL A 932 -9.20 -38.33 -1.58
N PHE A 933 -8.09 -38.52 -2.28
CA PHE A 933 -6.95 -39.27 -1.75
C PHE A 933 -5.81 -38.30 -1.48
N GLU A 934 -5.37 -38.24 -0.22
CA GLU A 934 -4.28 -37.36 0.23
C GLU A 934 -3.51 -38.01 1.38
N LYS A 935 -2.42 -37.39 1.82
CA LYS A 935 -1.64 -37.87 2.96
C LYS A 935 -2.42 -37.66 4.25
N SER A 936 -2.59 -38.71 5.06
CA SER A 936 -3.33 -38.63 6.31
C SER A 936 -2.70 -37.64 7.28
N TYR A 937 -3.54 -36.90 7.99
CA TYR A 937 -3.12 -36.01 9.06
C TYR A 937 -2.34 -36.74 10.18
N ALA A 938 -2.60 -38.04 10.35
CA ALA A 938 -1.83 -38.96 11.20
C ALA A 938 -0.31 -38.91 10.96
N MET A 939 0.16 -38.61 9.74
CA MET A 939 1.59 -38.60 9.41
C MET A 939 2.32 -37.30 9.79
N THR A 940 1.62 -36.34 10.38
CA THR A 940 2.18 -35.07 10.88
C THR A 940 3.21 -35.33 11.98
N ASN A 941 2.82 -36.05 13.05
CA ASN A 941 3.66 -36.36 14.21
C ASN A 941 3.12 -37.60 14.96
N PRO A 942 3.88 -38.18 15.92
CA PRO A 942 3.44 -39.35 16.70
C PRO A 942 2.17 -39.12 17.55
N GLN A 943 1.85 -37.87 17.88
CA GLN A 943 0.67 -37.52 18.67
C GLN A 943 -0.59 -37.63 17.81
N GLU A 944 -0.62 -37.01 16.63
CA GLU A 944 -1.74 -37.09 15.69
C GLU A 944 -1.94 -38.53 15.20
N TYR A 945 -0.85 -39.28 14.96
CA TYR A 945 -0.95 -40.71 14.65
C TYR A 945 -1.68 -41.52 15.73
N PHE A 946 -1.44 -41.22 17.02
CA PHE A 946 -2.16 -41.85 18.12
C PHE A 946 -3.63 -41.39 18.21
N ALA A 947 -3.92 -40.11 17.98
CA ALA A 947 -5.27 -39.57 18.06
C ALA A 947 -6.17 -40.07 16.90
N GLU A 948 -5.70 -39.92 15.65
CA GLU A 948 -6.36 -40.40 14.43
C GLU A 948 -6.70 -41.90 14.51
N THR A 949 -5.73 -42.71 14.91
CA THR A 949 -5.96 -44.16 15.00
C THR A 949 -6.77 -44.55 16.24
N THR A 950 -6.79 -43.74 17.30
CA THR A 950 -7.74 -43.90 18.42
C THR A 950 -9.18 -43.64 17.98
N GLU A 951 -9.44 -42.60 17.17
CA GLU A 951 -10.77 -42.38 16.58
C GLU A 951 -11.20 -43.57 15.73
N SER A 952 -10.34 -44.04 14.82
CA SER A 952 -10.59 -45.24 14.02
C SER A 952 -10.85 -46.48 14.89
N PHE A 953 -10.19 -46.61 16.05
CA PHE A 953 -10.27 -47.78 16.92
C PHE A 953 -11.56 -47.81 17.76
N PHE A 954 -12.11 -46.67 18.16
CA PHE A 954 -13.27 -46.59 19.07
C PHE A 954 -14.55 -45.99 18.46
N SER A 955 -14.44 -45.08 17.50
CA SER A 955 -15.57 -44.42 16.81
C SER A 955 -15.34 -44.42 15.29
N ARG A 956 -15.24 -43.25 14.65
CA ARG A 956 -15.06 -43.13 13.20
C ARG A 956 -14.25 -41.88 12.80
N ASN A 957 -13.09 -42.10 12.18
CA ASN A 957 -12.21 -41.06 11.62
C ASN A 957 -12.75 -40.53 10.25
N ASP A 958 -12.36 -39.32 9.83
CA ASP A 958 -12.60 -38.75 8.49
C ASP A 958 -11.54 -39.14 7.43
N PHE A 959 -10.39 -39.66 7.85
CA PHE A 959 -9.39 -40.36 7.02
C PHE A 959 -9.52 -41.89 7.10
N PHE A 960 -9.14 -42.59 6.03
CA PHE A 960 -9.00 -44.05 6.04
C PHE A 960 -7.72 -44.44 6.80
N PRO A 961 -7.76 -45.46 7.70
CA PRO A 961 -8.88 -46.37 7.95
C PRO A 961 -9.97 -45.74 8.83
N PHE A 962 -11.21 -45.69 8.33
CA PHE A 962 -12.29 -44.97 9.02
C PHE A 962 -12.82 -45.69 10.26
N THR A 963 -12.66 -47.02 10.34
CA THR A 963 -13.28 -47.88 11.35
C THR A 963 -12.34 -48.93 11.93
N ARG A 964 -12.73 -49.49 13.07
CA ARG A 964 -11.93 -50.44 13.87
C ARG A 964 -11.46 -51.66 13.07
N ASP A 965 -12.34 -52.22 12.24
CA ASP A 965 -12.03 -53.38 11.40
C ASP A 965 -11.23 -53.00 10.14
N GLU A 966 -11.27 -51.76 9.69
CA GLU A 966 -10.36 -51.25 8.66
C GLU A 966 -8.96 -51.02 9.25
N LEU A 967 -8.85 -50.40 10.44
CA LEU A 967 -7.59 -50.19 11.14
C LEU A 967 -6.88 -51.52 11.40
N LYS A 968 -7.61 -52.53 11.90
CA LYS A 968 -7.07 -53.88 12.11
C LYS A 968 -6.47 -54.53 10.85
N ARG A 969 -6.94 -54.15 9.65
CA ARG A 969 -6.46 -54.67 8.36
C ARG A 969 -5.38 -53.80 7.73
N HIS A 970 -5.40 -52.50 7.98
CA HIS A 970 -4.48 -51.53 7.39
C HIS A 970 -3.22 -51.33 8.25
N ASP A 971 -3.39 -51.13 9.56
CA ASP A 971 -2.31 -51.04 10.54
C ASP A 971 -2.62 -51.94 11.74
N SER A 972 -2.39 -53.25 11.53
CA SER A 972 -2.54 -54.26 12.58
C SER A 972 -1.59 -54.06 13.77
N GLY A 973 -0.44 -53.40 13.56
CA GLY A 973 0.51 -53.10 14.62
C GLY A 973 -0.03 -52.04 15.58
N MET A 974 -0.55 -50.94 15.05
CA MET A 974 -1.18 -49.89 15.84
C MET A 974 -2.50 -50.36 16.48
N PHE A 975 -3.29 -51.20 15.79
CA PHE A 975 -4.46 -51.84 16.38
C PHE A 975 -4.12 -52.64 17.65
N ASP A 976 -3.10 -53.51 17.59
CA ASP A 976 -2.65 -54.31 18.74
C ASP A 976 -1.94 -53.47 19.81
N LEU A 977 -1.36 -52.32 19.46
CA LEU A 977 -0.77 -51.37 20.40
C LEU A 977 -1.84 -50.57 21.15
N LEU A 978 -2.82 -49.98 20.45
CA LEU A 978 -3.96 -49.28 21.05
C LEU A 978 -4.74 -50.17 22.02
N GLY A 979 -4.91 -51.45 21.69
CA GLY A 979 -5.54 -52.43 22.57
C GLY A 979 -4.79 -52.65 23.90
N LYS A 980 -3.47 -52.44 23.94
CA LYS A 980 -2.66 -52.48 25.18
C LYS A 980 -2.72 -51.14 25.91
N LEU A 981 -2.47 -50.04 25.20
CA LEU A 981 -2.36 -48.70 25.79
C LEU A 981 -3.67 -48.28 26.48
N TRP A 982 -4.81 -48.43 25.80
CA TRP A 982 -6.12 -48.08 26.36
C TRP A 982 -6.68 -49.08 27.38
N SER A 983 -6.03 -50.24 27.58
CA SER A 983 -6.39 -51.21 28.62
C SER A 983 -5.57 -51.10 29.91
N HIS A 984 -4.58 -50.20 29.95
CA HIS A 984 -3.63 -50.14 31.05
C HIS A 984 -4.24 -49.60 32.37
N ARG A 985 -3.68 -50.08 33.49
CA ARG A 985 -3.81 -49.56 34.85
C ARG A 985 -2.42 -49.19 35.39
#